data_AF-L8Y4M0-F1
#
_entry.id   AF-L8Y4M0-F1
#
_cell.length_a   1.000
_cell.length_b   1.000
_cell.length_c   1.000
_cell.angle_alpha   90.00
_cell.angle_beta   90.00
_cell.angle_gamma   90.00
#
_symmetry.space_group_name_H-M   'P 1'
#
loop_
_entity.id
_entity.type
_entity.pdbx_description
1 polymer ?
#
loop_
_entity_poly.entity_id
_entity_poly.type
_entity_poly.pdbx_seq_one_letter_code
_entity_poly.pdbx_strand_id
1 'polypeptide(L)'
;MGENEDEKQSQAGQVFENFVQASTCKGTLQAFNILTRQLDLDPLDHRNFYSKLKSKVTTWKAKALWYKLDKRGAHKEYKRGKSCTNTKCLIIGGGPCGLRTAIELAYLGAKVVVVEKRDTFSRNNVLHLWPFTIHDLRGLGAKKFYGKFCAGSIDHISIRQLQLILFKVALMLGVEIHVNVEFVKVLEPPEDQENQKIGWRAEFLPADHSLSEFEFDVIIGADGRRNTLEGFRRKEFRGKLAIAITANFINRNSTAEAKVEEISGVAFIFNQKFFQDLKEETGIDLENIVYYKDCTHYFVMTAKKQSLLDKGVIINDYMDTEMLLCAENVNQDSLLSYAREAADFATNYQLPSLDFAMNHYGQPDVAMFDFTSMYASENAALVRERQAHQLLVALVGDSLLEPFWPMGTGCARGFLAAFDTAWMVKSWDQGTPRLELLAERESLYRLLPQTTPENINKNFEQYTLDPGTRYPNLNSNCVRPHQVKHLYITKELDRYPLERLGSIRRSVNLSRRESDIRPNKLLTWCQQQTEGYQHVSVTDLTTSWRSGLALCAIIHRFRPELINFDSLNEDEAVENNQLAFDVAEREFGIPPVTTGKEMASAQEPDKLSMVMYLSKFYELFRGTPLRPVDSWRKNYGENADLSLAKSSISNNYLNLTFPRKRTPRVDGHTEESDMSKRRRTGFSNLDEPSSFSSRSLGSQESGSSKEGGSQNKVKSMASQLQAKFEESTRNPSLLKQERVSGLGKLVQCSPSDPPVHSRSPKLKEPTPSPPPPLKRQKRAQNLANREFHKKNIKEKAAHLASMFGHEDVPQDSMRKVFPLNLGGSDTCHFCKKRVYVMERLSAEGHFFHRECFRCSVCATTLRLAAYAFDCEEGKFYCKPHFIYCKTNNKQRKRRAELKQQREEEGKWQEQEAPQRDPPTESCAVAAISTPEGSPPGSQHIHVTEQVTEQVSSASSTTSSSADEESDPPLSLRSQAIQRQLEEVEERQRASEIQGVQLEKALRGEAADSGSQDEAQLLQEWFKLVLEKNKLMRYESELLIMAQELELEDHQSRLEQKLRENMLKDESQKDENDLNEEHEIFTEMMQVIEQRDKLVESLEEQRMKEKAEDQHFESFIFSRGCQLSRT
;
A
#
# COMPACT_ATOMS: atom_id res chain seq x y z
N MET A 1 -8.02 -38.66 54.27
CA MET A 1 -6.77 -38.20 53.60
C MET A 1 -7.05 -37.52 52.27
N GLY A 2 -7.82 -38.12 51.34
CA GLY A 2 -8.08 -37.53 50.01
C GLY A 2 -8.66 -36.11 50.01
N GLU A 3 -9.51 -35.76 50.99
CA GLU A 3 -10.11 -34.42 51.14
C GLU A 3 -9.06 -33.29 51.08
N ASN A 4 -7.89 -33.51 51.68
CA ASN A 4 -6.81 -32.52 51.77
C ASN A 4 -5.98 -32.40 50.47
N GLU A 5 -6.21 -33.26 49.47
CA GLU A 5 -5.67 -33.12 48.10
C GLU A 5 -6.71 -32.50 47.16
N ASP A 6 -7.99 -32.88 47.27
CA ASP A 6 -9.08 -32.25 46.50
C ASP A 6 -9.24 -30.77 46.86
N GLU A 7 -9.15 -30.40 48.15
CA GLU A 7 -9.13 -29.00 48.59
C GLU A 7 -7.97 -28.21 47.96
N LYS A 8 -6.75 -28.76 47.97
CA LYS A 8 -5.57 -28.13 47.34
C LYS A 8 -5.72 -28.02 45.84
N GLN A 9 -6.26 -29.04 45.17
CA GLN A 9 -6.46 -29.01 43.72
C GLN A 9 -7.56 -28.02 43.32
N SER A 10 -8.59 -27.85 44.16
CA SER A 10 -9.63 -26.83 44.05
C SER A 10 -9.04 -25.41 44.24
N GLN A 11 -8.25 -25.20 45.29
CA GLN A 11 -7.55 -23.93 45.57
C GLN A 11 -6.60 -23.54 44.42
N ALA A 12 -5.78 -24.49 43.94
CA ALA A 12 -4.94 -24.33 42.75
C ALA A 12 -5.75 -23.90 41.52
N GLY A 13 -6.93 -24.52 41.32
CA GLY A 13 -7.87 -24.17 40.28
C GLY A 13 -8.41 -22.73 40.41
N GLN A 14 -8.80 -22.32 41.61
CA GLN A 14 -9.36 -20.99 41.86
C GLN A 14 -8.33 -19.88 41.63
N VAL A 15 -7.10 -20.04 42.13
CA VAL A 15 -6.04 -19.03 41.92
C VAL A 15 -5.62 -18.96 40.45
N PHE A 16 -5.63 -20.08 39.72
CA PHE A 16 -5.42 -20.07 38.28
C PHE A 16 -6.54 -19.34 37.52
N GLU A 17 -7.81 -19.58 37.87
CA GLU A 17 -8.93 -18.83 37.28
C GLU A 17 -8.86 -17.33 37.61
N ASN A 18 -8.40 -16.93 38.80
CA ASN A 18 -8.16 -15.51 39.14
C ASN A 18 -7.12 -14.87 38.20
N PHE A 19 -6.01 -15.57 37.92
CA PHE A 19 -4.99 -15.13 36.94
C PHE A 19 -5.55 -15.06 35.52
N VAL A 20 -6.33 -16.05 35.09
CA VAL A 20 -7.00 -16.05 33.78
C VAL A 20 -7.96 -14.87 33.63
N GLN A 21 -8.68 -14.49 34.70
CA GLN A 21 -9.70 -13.43 34.69
C GLN A 21 -9.15 -12.01 34.90
N ALA A 22 -7.90 -11.84 35.37
CA ALA A 22 -7.31 -10.53 35.66
C ALA A 22 -7.33 -9.58 34.44
N SER A 23 -7.80 -8.34 34.63
CA SER A 23 -8.11 -7.39 33.54
C SER A 23 -7.11 -6.24 33.36
N THR A 24 -6.01 -6.24 34.12
CA THR A 24 -4.93 -5.23 34.09
C THR A 24 -3.56 -5.90 34.16
N CYS A 25 -2.50 -5.22 33.72
CA CYS A 25 -1.13 -5.75 33.79
C CYS A 25 -0.71 -6.00 35.25
N LYS A 26 -0.80 -4.99 36.14
CA LYS A 26 -0.58 -5.13 37.59
C LYS A 26 -1.39 -6.26 38.22
N GLY A 27 -2.70 -6.33 37.94
CA GLY A 27 -3.57 -7.38 38.49
C GLY A 27 -3.20 -8.78 38.00
N THR A 28 -2.74 -8.90 36.75
CA THR A 28 -2.26 -10.17 36.18
C THR A 28 -0.94 -10.59 36.84
N LEU A 29 0.01 -9.67 37.05
CA LEU A 29 1.26 -9.93 37.79
C LEU A 29 0.99 -10.30 39.25
N GLN A 30 0.08 -9.60 39.93
CA GLN A 30 -0.30 -9.92 41.31
C GLN A 30 -0.93 -11.32 41.40
N ALA A 31 -1.88 -11.65 40.52
CA ALA A 31 -2.49 -12.96 40.48
C ALA A 31 -1.48 -14.07 40.13
N PHE A 32 -0.55 -13.81 39.21
CA PHE A 32 0.54 -14.73 38.87
C PHE A 32 1.50 -14.95 40.05
N ASN A 33 1.88 -13.90 40.78
CA ASN A 33 2.73 -13.99 41.96
C ASN A 33 2.05 -14.71 43.13
N ILE A 34 0.72 -14.65 43.23
CA ILE A 34 -0.05 -15.46 44.19
C ILE A 34 -0.10 -16.92 43.73
N LEU A 35 -0.31 -17.17 42.43
CA LEU A 35 -0.31 -18.49 41.82
C LEU A 35 1.03 -19.22 42.02
N THR A 36 2.16 -18.58 41.73
CA THR A 36 3.48 -19.20 41.84
C THR A 36 3.87 -19.48 43.29
N ARG A 37 3.53 -18.58 44.22
CA ARG A 37 3.74 -18.78 45.66
C ARG A 37 2.87 -19.90 46.23
N GLN A 38 1.57 -19.93 45.93
CA GLN A 38 0.67 -20.96 46.47
C GLN A 38 0.92 -22.35 45.86
N LEU A 39 1.39 -22.39 44.61
CA LEU A 39 1.72 -23.65 43.95
C LEU A 39 3.16 -24.11 44.18
N ASP A 40 4.01 -23.36 44.90
CA ASP A 40 5.45 -23.67 45.03
C ASP A 40 6.10 -23.84 43.63
N LEU A 41 6.18 -22.73 42.91
CA LEU A 41 6.77 -22.62 41.57
C LEU A 41 7.77 -21.46 41.55
N ASP A 42 9.02 -21.74 41.22
CA ASP A 42 10.03 -20.72 40.93
C ASP A 42 9.90 -20.23 39.47
N PRO A 43 9.61 -18.93 39.22
CA PRO A 43 9.57 -18.36 37.87
C PRO A 43 10.93 -18.31 37.16
N LEU A 44 12.05 -18.39 37.90
CA LEU A 44 13.39 -18.29 37.32
C LEU A 44 13.81 -19.59 36.62
N ASP A 45 13.31 -20.75 37.09
CA ASP A 45 13.39 -22.09 36.47
C ASP A 45 12.53 -22.21 35.19
N HIS A 46 12.78 -21.32 34.22
CA HIS A 46 12.05 -21.23 32.94
C HIS A 46 11.98 -22.57 32.19
N ARG A 47 13.02 -23.42 32.30
CA ARG A 47 13.11 -24.73 31.63
C ARG A 47 12.04 -25.71 32.11
N ASN A 48 11.64 -25.66 33.37
CA ASN A 48 10.65 -26.59 33.94
C ASN A 48 9.32 -25.91 34.35
N PHE A 49 9.28 -24.59 34.42
CA PHE A 49 8.15 -23.81 34.95
C PHE A 49 6.79 -24.24 34.36
N TYR A 50 6.63 -24.21 33.03
CA TYR A 50 5.38 -24.60 32.37
C TYR A 50 4.95 -26.03 32.70
N SER A 51 5.91 -26.97 32.77
CA SER A 51 5.66 -28.37 33.10
C SER A 51 5.17 -28.54 34.54
N LYS A 52 5.82 -27.85 35.49
CA LYS A 52 5.45 -27.84 36.91
C LYS A 52 4.11 -27.13 37.15
N LEU A 53 3.83 -26.03 36.46
CA LEU A 53 2.55 -25.32 36.52
C LEU A 53 1.40 -26.21 36.02
N LYS A 54 1.59 -26.82 34.85
CA LYS A 54 0.62 -27.73 34.21
C LYS A 54 0.32 -28.97 35.06
N SER A 55 1.32 -29.55 35.73
CA SER A 55 1.11 -30.73 36.58
C SER A 55 0.38 -30.40 37.89
N LYS A 56 0.57 -29.19 38.45
CA LYS A 56 -0.13 -28.73 39.66
C LYS A 56 -1.55 -28.16 39.39
N VAL A 57 -1.85 -27.73 38.16
CA VAL A 57 -3.17 -27.18 37.78
C VAL A 57 -3.93 -28.13 36.83
N THR A 58 -4.56 -29.17 37.38
CA THR A 58 -5.18 -30.25 36.59
C THR A 58 -6.69 -30.06 36.30
N THR A 59 -7.28 -28.90 36.61
CA THR A 59 -8.72 -28.67 36.45
C THR A 59 -9.19 -28.78 34.99
N TRP A 60 -10.46 -29.16 34.77
CA TRP A 60 -11.02 -29.33 33.42
C TRP A 60 -10.95 -28.04 32.59
N LYS A 61 -11.13 -26.88 33.23
CA LYS A 61 -11.01 -25.55 32.60
C LYS A 61 -9.59 -25.23 32.12
N ALA A 62 -8.57 -25.74 32.81
CA ALA A 62 -7.17 -25.55 32.46
C ALA A 62 -6.68 -26.58 31.42
N LYS A 63 -7.12 -27.84 31.50
CA LYS A 63 -6.79 -28.93 30.55
C LYS A 63 -7.02 -28.56 29.08
N ALA A 64 -8.09 -27.83 28.76
CA ALA A 64 -8.38 -27.36 27.39
C ALA A 64 -7.40 -26.28 26.88
N LEU A 65 -6.77 -25.52 27.77
CA LEU A 65 -5.72 -24.56 27.47
C LEU A 65 -4.36 -25.26 27.36
N TRP A 66 -4.06 -26.20 28.27
CA TRP A 66 -2.85 -27.02 28.20
C TRP A 66 -2.76 -27.78 26.88
N TYR A 67 -3.82 -28.47 26.44
CA TYR A 67 -3.85 -29.16 25.14
C TYR A 67 -3.49 -28.24 23.96
N LYS A 68 -3.89 -26.98 24.00
CA LYS A 68 -3.59 -25.98 22.97
C LYS A 68 -2.12 -25.54 22.97
N LEU A 69 -1.59 -25.20 24.14
CA LEU A 69 -0.18 -24.80 24.30
C LEU A 69 0.77 -25.99 24.04
N ASP A 70 0.39 -27.19 24.46
CA ASP A 70 1.07 -28.45 24.14
C ASP A 70 1.09 -28.70 22.63
N LYS A 71 -0.04 -28.54 21.92
CA LYS A 71 -0.08 -28.72 20.46
C LYS A 71 0.89 -27.76 19.76
N ARG A 72 1.01 -26.51 20.20
CA ARG A 72 2.01 -25.55 19.67
C ARG A 72 3.44 -26.01 19.98
N GLY A 73 3.76 -26.31 21.24
CA GLY A 73 5.09 -26.73 21.67
C GLY A 73 5.56 -28.10 21.14
N ALA A 74 4.64 -28.93 20.64
CA ALA A 74 4.94 -30.22 20.03
C ALA A 74 5.45 -30.15 18.58
N HIS A 75 5.39 -28.99 17.92
CA HIS A 75 5.89 -28.80 16.55
C HIS A 75 7.40 -29.10 16.41
N LYS A 76 7.80 -29.65 15.27
CA LYS A 76 9.16 -30.17 14.99
C LYS A 76 10.26 -29.11 15.20
N GLU A 77 9.95 -27.85 14.90
CA GLU A 77 10.85 -26.70 14.92
C GLU A 77 11.36 -26.39 16.34
N TYR A 78 10.57 -26.70 17.37
CA TYR A 78 10.89 -26.45 18.77
C TYR A 78 11.72 -27.56 19.43
N LYS A 79 11.83 -28.74 18.80
CA LYS A 79 12.48 -29.95 19.35
C LYS A 79 12.02 -30.31 20.78
N ARG A 80 10.77 -29.95 21.14
CA ARG A 80 10.19 -30.00 22.50
C ARG A 80 10.94 -29.11 23.53
N GLY A 81 11.16 -27.83 23.19
CA GLY A 81 11.90 -26.88 24.04
C GLY A 81 13.41 -27.14 24.08
N LYS A 82 13.98 -27.68 22.99
CA LYS A 82 15.40 -28.07 22.88
C LYS A 82 16.10 -27.51 21.64
N SER A 83 15.55 -26.44 21.06
CA SER A 83 16.13 -25.80 19.86
C SER A 83 17.04 -24.62 20.18
N CYS A 84 16.90 -23.97 21.34
CA CYS A 84 17.69 -22.80 21.77
C CYS A 84 18.06 -22.81 23.27
N THR A 85 18.31 -23.96 23.90
CA THR A 85 18.37 -24.08 25.37
C THR A 85 19.49 -23.30 26.05
N ASN A 86 20.53 -22.91 25.29
CA ASN A 86 21.68 -22.18 25.82
C ASN A 86 21.64 -20.68 25.51
N THR A 87 20.77 -20.26 24.56
CA THR A 87 20.59 -18.86 24.20
C THR A 87 19.81 -18.10 25.28
N LYS A 88 20.35 -16.94 25.69
CA LYS A 88 19.71 -15.93 26.54
C LYS A 88 19.22 -14.75 25.66
N CYS A 89 17.96 -14.36 25.80
CA CYS A 89 17.30 -13.34 25.00
C CYS A 89 16.75 -12.19 25.86
N LEU A 90 17.10 -10.95 25.51
CA LEU A 90 16.47 -9.73 26.03
C LEU A 90 15.53 -9.12 24.98
N ILE A 91 14.28 -8.81 25.36
CA ILE A 91 13.29 -8.17 24.49
C ILE A 91 12.90 -6.82 25.10
N ILE A 92 13.05 -5.75 24.32
CA ILE A 92 12.67 -4.40 24.73
C ILE A 92 11.26 -4.13 24.20
N GLY A 93 10.31 -3.92 25.11
CA GLY A 93 8.90 -3.60 24.81
C GLY A 93 7.94 -4.77 25.04
N GLY A 94 6.99 -4.58 25.96
CA GLY A 94 5.88 -5.48 26.25
C GLY A 94 4.69 -5.29 25.30
N GLY A 95 4.91 -4.77 24.10
CA GLY A 95 3.90 -4.63 23.05
C GLY A 95 3.46 -5.99 22.48
N PRO A 96 2.37 -6.04 21.67
CA PRO A 96 1.89 -7.30 21.09
C PRO A 96 2.99 -8.08 20.35
N CYS A 97 3.81 -7.40 19.55
CA CYS A 97 4.86 -8.04 18.75
C CYS A 97 6.03 -8.55 19.62
N GLY A 98 6.42 -7.80 20.66
CA GLY A 98 7.44 -8.20 21.62
C GLY A 98 7.01 -9.43 22.44
N LEU A 99 5.80 -9.40 23.01
CA LEU A 99 5.22 -10.54 23.72
C LEU A 99 5.00 -11.76 22.79
N ARG A 100 4.58 -11.53 21.53
CA ARG A 100 4.44 -12.62 20.55
C ARG A 100 5.77 -13.27 20.21
N THR A 101 6.85 -12.49 20.12
CA THR A 101 8.22 -13.00 19.92
C THR A 101 8.69 -13.78 21.14
N ALA A 102 8.45 -13.25 22.35
CA ALA A 102 8.81 -13.90 23.60
C ALA A 102 8.24 -15.33 23.73
N ILE A 103 6.98 -15.51 23.31
CA ILE A 103 6.28 -16.81 23.30
C ILE A 103 6.99 -17.83 22.40
N GLU A 104 7.41 -17.46 21.19
CA GLU A 104 8.09 -18.40 20.28
C GLU A 104 9.50 -18.76 20.77
N LEU A 105 10.23 -17.80 21.35
CA LEU A 105 11.56 -18.02 21.92
C LEU A 105 11.49 -18.91 23.18
N ALA A 106 10.45 -18.77 24.00
CA ALA A 106 10.18 -19.68 25.12
C ALA A 106 9.86 -21.10 24.62
N TYR A 107 9.05 -21.25 23.55
CA TYR A 107 8.81 -22.56 22.93
C TYR A 107 10.08 -23.20 22.33
N LEU A 108 11.04 -22.41 21.82
CA LEU A 108 12.35 -22.90 21.38
C LEU A 108 13.24 -23.38 22.54
N GLY A 109 12.97 -22.94 23.78
CA GLY A 109 13.69 -23.32 25.01
C GLY A 109 14.67 -22.28 25.55
N ALA A 110 14.71 -21.08 24.96
CA ALA A 110 15.61 -20.00 25.39
C ALA A 110 15.26 -19.45 26.78
N LYS A 111 16.22 -18.81 27.45
CA LYS A 111 15.92 -17.92 28.59
C LYS A 111 15.46 -16.58 28.03
N VAL A 112 14.20 -16.22 28.25
CA VAL A 112 13.62 -14.98 27.71
C VAL A 112 13.30 -14.01 28.84
N VAL A 113 13.86 -12.80 28.74
CA VAL A 113 13.56 -11.65 29.58
C VAL A 113 12.91 -10.56 28.72
N VAL A 114 11.79 -10.00 29.16
CA VAL A 114 11.11 -8.86 28.54
C VAL A 114 11.17 -7.67 29.50
N VAL A 115 11.59 -6.51 29.02
CA VAL A 115 11.50 -5.24 29.76
C VAL A 115 10.45 -4.32 29.13
N GLU A 116 9.59 -3.76 29.96
CA GLU A 116 8.57 -2.78 29.57
C GLU A 116 8.59 -1.60 30.54
N LYS A 117 8.67 -0.38 30.00
CA LYS A 117 8.78 0.85 30.81
C LYS A 117 7.47 1.32 31.41
N ARG A 118 6.36 0.65 31.09
CA ARG A 118 5.03 0.88 31.66
C ARG A 118 4.62 -0.30 32.55
N ASP A 119 3.73 -0.04 33.48
CA ASP A 119 3.06 -1.05 34.31
C ASP A 119 1.58 -1.27 33.94
N THR A 120 1.14 -0.64 32.86
CA THR A 120 -0.28 -0.55 32.46
C THR A 120 -0.45 -0.62 30.94
N PHE A 121 -1.34 -1.51 30.50
CA PHE A 121 -1.75 -1.60 29.10
C PHE A 121 -2.93 -0.65 28.85
N SER A 122 -2.63 0.61 28.51
CA SER A 122 -3.62 1.68 28.44
C SER A 122 -4.36 1.85 27.11
N ARG A 123 -3.76 1.43 26.00
CA ARG A 123 -4.26 1.73 24.64
C ARG A 123 -5.58 1.02 24.35
N ASN A 124 -6.67 1.78 24.26
CA ASN A 124 -8.00 1.26 23.92
C ASN A 124 -8.18 1.03 22.40
N ASN A 125 -7.45 1.76 21.55
CA ASN A 125 -7.53 1.67 20.09
C ASN A 125 -7.53 0.23 19.56
N VAL A 126 -8.29 -0.01 18.49
CA VAL A 126 -8.57 -1.35 17.97
C VAL A 126 -7.70 -1.69 16.76
N LEU A 127 -7.13 -2.90 16.78
CA LEU A 127 -6.38 -3.51 15.69
C LEU A 127 -7.26 -4.49 14.93
N HIS A 128 -7.27 -4.39 13.60
CA HIS A 128 -7.76 -5.47 12.75
C HIS A 128 -6.77 -6.66 12.75
N LEU A 129 -7.30 -7.87 12.58
CA LEU A 129 -6.59 -9.15 12.67
C LEU A 129 -6.82 -9.96 11.40
N TRP A 130 -5.77 -10.16 10.59
CA TRP A 130 -5.87 -11.06 9.43
C TRP A 130 -6.19 -12.50 9.87
N PRO A 131 -6.85 -13.32 9.02
CA PRO A 131 -7.31 -14.66 9.38
C PRO A 131 -6.26 -15.58 10.04
N PHE A 132 -4.99 -15.51 9.60
CA PHE A 132 -3.92 -16.30 10.23
C PHE A 132 -3.60 -15.87 11.66
N THR A 133 -3.70 -14.57 11.99
CA THR A 133 -3.48 -14.06 13.36
C THR A 133 -4.63 -14.48 14.28
N ILE A 134 -5.87 -14.48 13.78
CA ILE A 134 -7.03 -15.03 14.49
C ILE A 134 -6.83 -16.53 14.75
N HIS A 135 -6.30 -17.27 13.78
CA HIS A 135 -5.98 -18.70 13.93
C HIS A 135 -4.88 -18.94 14.97
N ASP A 136 -3.75 -18.22 14.88
CA ASP A 136 -2.62 -18.29 15.81
C ASP A 136 -3.05 -17.97 17.26
N LEU A 137 -3.81 -16.89 17.46
CA LEU A 137 -4.34 -16.50 18.77
C LEU A 137 -5.38 -17.50 19.30
N ARG A 138 -6.23 -18.09 18.43
CA ARG A 138 -7.08 -19.24 18.80
C ARG A 138 -6.23 -20.48 19.14
N GLY A 139 -5.06 -20.64 18.53
CA GLY A 139 -4.04 -21.64 18.85
C GLY A 139 -3.45 -21.45 20.25
N LEU A 140 -3.05 -20.22 20.59
CA LEU A 140 -2.55 -19.84 21.93
C LEU A 140 -3.66 -19.75 23.01
N GLY A 141 -4.93 -20.02 22.65
CA GLY A 141 -6.03 -20.09 23.60
C GLY A 141 -6.69 -18.76 23.95
N ALA A 142 -6.54 -17.71 23.13
CA ALA A 142 -7.08 -16.36 23.35
C ALA A 142 -8.52 -16.32 23.91
N LYS A 143 -9.43 -17.17 23.40
CA LYS A 143 -10.84 -17.25 23.84
C LYS A 143 -11.03 -17.69 25.32
N LYS A 144 -10.02 -18.28 25.96
CA LYS A 144 -10.01 -18.59 27.41
C LYS A 144 -9.67 -17.37 28.26
N PHE A 145 -8.90 -16.40 27.74
CA PHE A 145 -8.54 -15.16 28.44
C PHE A 145 -9.47 -13.99 28.11
N TYR A 146 -10.03 -13.97 26.89
CA TYR A 146 -11.00 -12.98 26.42
C TYR A 146 -12.15 -13.71 25.72
N GLY A 147 -13.26 -13.94 26.43
CA GLY A 147 -14.38 -14.76 25.93
C GLY A 147 -15.05 -14.23 24.66
N LYS A 148 -14.96 -12.92 24.42
CA LYS A 148 -15.44 -12.23 23.21
C LYS A 148 -14.52 -12.41 21.98
N PHE A 149 -13.31 -12.94 22.15
CA PHE A 149 -12.28 -12.96 21.10
C PHE A 149 -12.77 -13.57 19.78
N CYS A 150 -12.86 -12.72 18.75
CA CYS A 150 -13.35 -13.05 17.41
C CYS A 150 -14.61 -13.93 17.44
N ALA A 151 -15.63 -13.47 18.17
CA ALA A 151 -16.95 -14.09 18.23
C ALA A 151 -17.81 -13.65 17.03
N GLY A 152 -18.52 -14.59 16.41
CA GLY A 152 -19.27 -14.31 15.18
C GLY A 152 -18.33 -13.90 14.05
N SER A 153 -18.58 -12.73 13.47
CA SER A 153 -17.79 -12.13 12.38
C SER A 153 -16.69 -11.16 12.83
N ILE A 154 -16.50 -10.93 14.14
CA ILE A 154 -15.50 -9.98 14.66
C ILE A 154 -14.09 -10.41 14.24
N ASP A 155 -13.37 -9.52 13.56
CA ASP A 155 -12.01 -9.73 13.06
C ASP A 155 -10.99 -8.74 13.66
N HIS A 156 -11.29 -8.18 14.84
CA HIS A 156 -10.49 -7.13 15.47
C HIS A 156 -10.40 -7.27 17.00
N ILE A 157 -9.50 -6.50 17.62
CA ILE A 157 -9.26 -6.48 19.08
C ILE A 157 -8.61 -5.17 19.55
N SER A 158 -9.01 -4.62 20.70
CA SER A 158 -8.28 -3.51 21.34
C SER A 158 -6.85 -3.89 21.76
N ILE A 159 -5.88 -2.99 21.53
CA ILE A 159 -4.44 -3.24 21.76
C ILE A 159 -4.18 -3.77 23.18
N ARG A 160 -4.82 -3.17 24.19
CA ARG A 160 -4.70 -3.61 25.59
C ARG A 160 -5.18 -5.05 25.84
N GLN A 161 -6.21 -5.53 25.16
CA GLN A 161 -6.69 -6.91 25.31
C GLN A 161 -5.73 -7.90 24.63
N LEU A 162 -5.18 -7.54 23.46
CA LEU A 162 -4.15 -8.34 22.82
C LEU A 162 -2.88 -8.45 23.67
N GLN A 163 -2.45 -7.34 24.30
CA GLN A 163 -1.36 -7.35 25.27
C GLN A 163 -1.69 -8.26 26.47
N LEU A 164 -2.89 -8.17 27.07
CA LEU A 164 -3.29 -9.05 28.19
C LEU A 164 -3.31 -10.55 27.84
N ILE A 165 -3.76 -10.92 26.63
CA ILE A 165 -3.76 -12.31 26.15
C ILE A 165 -2.33 -12.84 26.06
N LEU A 166 -1.47 -12.13 25.32
CA LEU A 166 -0.09 -12.56 25.09
C LEU A 166 0.75 -12.53 26.37
N PHE A 167 0.52 -11.56 27.25
CA PHE A 167 1.18 -11.44 28.55
C PHE A 167 0.89 -12.65 29.45
N LYS A 168 -0.37 -13.10 29.51
CA LYS A 168 -0.74 -14.32 30.26
C LYS A 168 -0.10 -15.57 29.67
N VAL A 169 -0.04 -15.70 28.34
CA VAL A 169 0.61 -16.84 27.68
C VAL A 169 2.13 -16.83 27.93
N ALA A 170 2.79 -15.69 27.81
CA ALA A 170 4.22 -15.54 28.09
C ALA A 170 4.58 -15.92 29.54
N LEU A 171 3.85 -15.40 30.53
CA LEU A 171 4.06 -15.73 31.94
C LEU A 171 3.89 -17.23 32.24
N MET A 172 2.87 -17.88 31.69
CA MET A 172 2.69 -19.34 31.86
C MET A 172 3.80 -20.18 31.21
N LEU A 173 4.44 -19.68 30.15
CA LEU A 173 5.56 -20.32 29.47
C LEU A 173 6.92 -20.06 30.14
N GLY A 174 6.96 -19.36 31.27
CA GLY A 174 8.21 -19.05 31.99
C GLY A 174 9.02 -17.91 31.39
N VAL A 175 8.39 -17.03 30.60
CA VAL A 175 9.00 -15.75 30.20
C VAL A 175 9.07 -14.85 31.43
N GLU A 176 10.25 -14.33 31.71
CA GLU A 176 10.47 -13.36 32.78
C GLU A 176 10.12 -11.96 32.26
N ILE A 177 9.25 -11.22 32.94
CA ILE A 177 8.77 -9.91 32.46
C ILE A 177 8.86 -8.87 33.57
N HIS A 178 9.63 -7.81 33.32
CA HIS A 178 9.82 -6.69 34.23
C HIS A 178 9.10 -5.45 33.69
N VAL A 179 8.35 -4.79 34.58
CA VAL A 179 7.53 -3.61 34.26
C VAL A 179 8.01 -2.39 35.04
N ASN A 180 7.82 -1.19 34.49
CA ASN A 180 8.49 0.04 34.92
C ASN A 180 10.03 -0.03 34.84
N VAL A 181 10.56 -0.76 33.86
CA VAL A 181 11.99 -0.81 33.55
C VAL A 181 12.21 -0.27 32.13
N GLU A 182 12.89 0.87 32.02
CA GLU A 182 13.26 1.45 30.72
C GLU A 182 14.67 1.01 30.34
N PHE A 183 14.81 0.43 29.14
CA PHE A 183 16.11 0.16 28.54
C PHE A 183 16.76 1.46 28.05
N VAL A 184 18.04 1.65 28.38
CA VAL A 184 18.83 2.82 27.98
C VAL A 184 19.72 2.51 26.79
N LYS A 185 20.58 1.48 26.91
CA LYS A 185 21.53 1.05 25.87
C LYS A 185 22.09 -0.35 26.14
N VAL A 186 22.72 -0.93 25.13
CA VAL A 186 23.57 -2.12 25.28
C VAL A 186 24.91 -1.72 25.92
N LEU A 187 25.45 -2.59 26.78
CA LEU A 187 26.79 -2.48 27.34
C LEU A 187 27.69 -3.52 26.68
N GLU A 188 28.81 -3.06 26.11
CA GLU A 188 29.81 -3.96 25.52
C GLU A 188 30.57 -4.73 26.63
N PRO A 189 31.03 -5.97 26.36
CA PRO A 189 31.93 -6.72 27.24
C PRO A 189 33.17 -5.91 27.68
N PRO A 190 33.64 -6.05 28.94
CA PRO A 190 34.81 -5.31 29.46
C PRO A 190 36.13 -5.99 29.06
N GLU A 191 37.15 -5.21 28.73
CA GLU A 191 38.43 -5.70 28.18
C GLU A 191 39.26 -6.56 29.17
N ASP A 192 39.32 -6.15 30.44
CA ASP A 192 40.15 -6.78 31.48
C ASP A 192 39.51 -8.04 32.11
N GLN A 193 39.47 -9.14 31.36
CA GLN A 193 38.79 -10.39 31.76
C GLN A 193 39.71 -11.42 32.45
N GLU A 194 40.54 -11.01 33.42
CA GLU A 194 41.50 -11.94 34.06
C GLU A 194 40.84 -13.12 34.81
N ASN A 195 39.61 -12.97 35.31
CA ASN A 195 38.95 -14.00 36.13
C ASN A 195 37.46 -14.29 35.79
N GLN A 196 36.78 -13.47 34.98
CA GLN A 196 35.39 -13.71 34.58
C GLN A 196 35.15 -13.31 33.12
N LYS A 197 34.53 -14.21 32.35
CA LYS A 197 34.10 -13.94 30.98
C LYS A 197 32.72 -13.29 30.99
N ILE A 198 32.69 -11.97 31.16
CA ILE A 198 31.46 -11.18 31.22
C ILE A 198 30.95 -10.95 29.79
N GLY A 199 29.71 -11.38 29.55
CA GLY A 199 29.02 -11.23 28.28
C GLY A 199 28.43 -9.83 28.03
N TRP A 200 27.64 -9.72 26.96
CA TRP A 200 26.88 -8.51 26.64
C TRP A 200 25.78 -8.27 27.67
N ARG A 201 25.69 -7.05 28.23
CA ARG A 201 24.70 -6.63 29.23
C ARG A 201 23.95 -5.39 28.74
N ALA A 202 23.05 -4.83 29.56
CA ALA A 202 22.29 -3.63 29.23
C ALA A 202 22.20 -2.66 30.42
N GLU A 203 22.12 -1.37 30.11
CA GLU A 203 21.84 -0.31 31.10
C GLU A 203 20.32 -0.06 31.14
N PHE A 204 19.78 0.05 32.36
CA PHE A 204 18.36 0.23 32.62
C PHE A 204 18.09 1.44 33.54
N LEU A 205 16.86 1.95 33.50
CA LEU A 205 16.31 2.81 34.54
C LEU A 205 15.17 2.08 35.27
N PRO A 206 15.19 2.00 36.61
CA PRO A 206 16.25 2.49 37.51
C PRO A 206 17.54 1.63 37.41
N ALA A 207 18.70 2.23 37.71
CA ALA A 207 20.01 1.61 37.43
C ALA A 207 20.41 0.49 38.41
N ASP A 208 19.83 0.48 39.61
CA ASP A 208 19.98 -0.54 40.65
C ASP A 208 19.09 -1.79 40.42
N HIS A 209 18.42 -1.87 39.26
CA HIS A 209 17.58 -2.99 38.91
C HIS A 209 18.39 -4.29 38.72
N SER A 210 17.86 -5.43 39.18
CA SER A 210 18.57 -6.72 39.19
C SER A 210 18.95 -7.26 37.81
N LEU A 211 18.37 -6.71 36.73
CA LEU A 211 18.76 -7.03 35.35
C LEU A 211 20.05 -6.38 34.88
N SER A 212 20.65 -5.43 35.61
CA SER A 212 21.94 -4.84 35.23
C SER A 212 23.07 -5.88 35.14
N GLU A 213 22.91 -7.04 35.82
CA GLU A 213 23.80 -8.20 35.73
C GLU A 213 23.29 -9.33 34.80
N PHE A 214 22.19 -9.11 34.06
CA PHE A 214 21.68 -10.09 33.10
C PHE A 214 22.42 -10.00 31.76
N GLU A 215 23.30 -10.98 31.53
CA GLU A 215 23.94 -11.19 30.23
C GLU A 215 22.99 -11.81 29.19
N PHE A 216 23.15 -11.46 27.92
CA PHE A 216 22.36 -12.03 26.82
C PHE A 216 23.15 -12.18 25.51
N ASP A 217 22.78 -13.18 24.71
CA ASP A 217 23.37 -13.47 23.38
C ASP A 217 22.52 -12.89 22.23
N VAL A 218 21.25 -12.55 22.54
CA VAL A 218 20.26 -12.02 21.60
C VAL A 218 19.53 -10.83 22.23
N ILE A 219 19.38 -9.73 21.49
CA ILE A 219 18.54 -8.59 21.88
C ILE A 219 17.56 -8.19 20.77
N ILE A 220 16.30 -7.91 21.14
CA ILE A 220 15.21 -7.65 20.20
C ILE A 220 14.48 -6.35 20.55
N GLY A 221 14.48 -5.39 19.62
CA GLY A 221 13.77 -4.12 19.73
C GLY A 221 12.33 -4.23 19.25
N ALA A 222 11.37 -4.22 20.18
CA ALA A 222 9.93 -4.24 19.95
C ALA A 222 9.21 -3.07 20.67
N ASP A 223 9.94 -1.98 20.90
CA ASP A 223 9.52 -0.73 21.57
C ASP A 223 8.78 0.25 20.63
N GLY A 224 8.67 -0.09 19.34
CA GLY A 224 7.86 0.59 18.34
C GLY A 224 8.54 1.81 17.70
N ARG A 225 7.77 2.88 17.44
CA ARG A 225 8.24 4.09 16.71
C ARG A 225 9.53 4.70 17.26
N ARG A 226 9.95 4.45 18.51
CA ARG A 226 11.13 5.10 19.12
C ARG A 226 12.46 4.33 19.04
N ASN A 227 12.49 3.11 18.48
CA ASN A 227 13.66 2.21 18.36
C ASN A 227 14.93 2.63 19.14
N THR A 228 15.04 2.13 20.36
CA THR A 228 16.20 2.34 21.25
C THR A 228 17.46 1.55 20.86
N LEU A 229 17.40 0.68 19.85
CA LEU A 229 18.58 -0.06 19.38
C LEU A 229 19.34 0.68 18.27
N GLU A 230 20.57 1.03 18.59
CA GLU A 230 21.60 1.55 17.67
C GLU A 230 21.97 0.58 16.54
N GLY A 231 22.36 1.14 15.39
CA GLY A 231 22.87 0.40 14.22
C GLY A 231 21.83 0.18 13.12
N PHE A 232 20.56 0.43 13.42
CA PHE A 232 19.45 0.40 12.46
C PHE A 232 19.20 1.80 11.88
N ARG A 233 19.60 2.03 10.63
CA ARG A 233 19.13 3.21 9.89
C ARG A 233 17.64 3.05 9.54
N ARG A 234 16.95 4.16 9.32
CA ARG A 234 15.53 4.21 8.98
C ARG A 234 15.29 4.97 7.68
N LYS A 235 14.54 4.32 6.78
CA LYS A 235 13.95 4.94 5.59
C LYS A 235 12.64 5.59 5.96
N GLU A 236 12.47 6.82 5.51
CA GLU A 236 11.24 7.60 5.65
C GLU A 236 10.49 7.57 4.31
N PHE A 237 9.26 7.10 4.32
CA PHE A 237 8.36 7.11 3.17
C PHE A 237 7.34 8.23 3.40
N ARG A 238 7.56 9.37 2.74
CA ARG A 238 6.72 10.56 2.90
C ARG A 238 5.73 10.67 1.73
N GLY A 239 4.44 10.55 2.03
CA GLY A 239 3.33 10.69 1.07
C GLY A 239 2.76 12.10 1.02
N LYS A 240 1.52 12.21 0.51
CA LYS A 240 0.68 13.41 0.68
C LYS A 240 0.36 13.61 2.17
N LEU A 241 0.08 14.86 2.57
CA LEU A 241 -0.25 15.21 3.96
C LEU A 241 -1.49 14.44 4.41
N ALA A 242 -1.32 13.54 5.37
CA ALA A 242 -2.37 12.70 5.92
C ALA A 242 -2.43 12.86 7.44
N ILE A 243 -3.57 13.32 7.96
CA ILE A 243 -3.79 13.56 9.39
C ILE A 243 -4.83 12.56 9.87
N ALA A 244 -4.43 11.62 10.73
CA ALA A 244 -5.32 10.63 11.29
C ALA A 244 -5.88 11.08 12.64
N ILE A 245 -7.15 10.82 12.87
CA ILE A 245 -7.82 11.01 14.16
C ILE A 245 -8.34 9.65 14.62
N THR A 246 -8.03 9.26 15.85
CA THR A 246 -8.66 8.10 16.51
C THR A 246 -9.52 8.56 17.67
N ALA A 247 -10.73 8.01 17.78
CA ALA A 247 -11.66 8.28 18.88
C ALA A 247 -12.22 6.99 19.46
N ASN A 248 -12.36 6.92 20.78
CA ASN A 248 -13.01 5.82 21.48
C ASN A 248 -14.21 6.35 22.27
N PHE A 249 -15.40 5.79 22.03
CA PHE A 249 -16.60 6.06 22.80
C PHE A 249 -17.00 4.86 23.67
N ILE A 250 -17.76 5.09 24.73
CA ILE A 250 -18.17 4.06 25.70
C ILE A 250 -19.17 3.11 25.05
N ASN A 251 -18.79 1.84 24.87
CA ASN A 251 -19.70 0.78 24.46
C ASN A 251 -20.42 0.19 25.68
N ARG A 252 -21.71 0.53 25.85
CA ARG A 252 -22.57 0.03 26.94
C ARG A 252 -23.17 -1.34 26.65
N ASN A 253 -22.87 -1.93 25.49
CA ASN A 253 -23.29 -3.27 25.06
C ASN A 253 -24.83 -3.44 25.01
N SER A 254 -25.58 -2.37 24.79
CA SER A 254 -27.04 -2.40 24.66
C SER A 254 -27.51 -3.04 23.35
N THR A 255 -28.79 -3.41 23.29
CA THR A 255 -29.41 -4.00 22.09
C THR A 255 -29.64 -3.01 20.94
N ALA A 256 -29.40 -1.72 21.17
CA ALA A 256 -29.34 -0.69 20.12
C ALA A 256 -27.93 -0.64 19.53
N GLU A 257 -26.91 -0.39 20.35
CA GLU A 257 -25.49 -0.40 19.96
C GLU A 257 -25.10 -1.71 19.25
N ALA A 258 -25.61 -2.85 19.72
CA ALA A 258 -25.34 -4.15 19.10
C ALA A 258 -25.80 -4.25 17.64
N LYS A 259 -26.80 -3.48 17.20
CA LYS A 259 -27.38 -3.53 15.85
C LYS A 259 -26.68 -2.63 14.83
N VAL A 260 -26.00 -1.57 15.27
CA VAL A 260 -25.29 -0.63 14.37
C VAL A 260 -24.23 -1.40 13.57
N GLU A 261 -24.20 -1.26 12.26
CA GLU A 261 -23.23 -2.00 11.43
C GLU A 261 -21.81 -1.40 11.53
N GLU A 262 -20.78 -2.24 11.44
CA GLU A 262 -19.37 -1.80 11.46
C GLU A 262 -18.93 -1.28 10.09
N ILE A 263 -18.02 -0.30 10.08
CA ILE A 263 -17.51 0.30 8.84
C ILE A 263 -16.07 -0.19 8.64
N SER A 264 -15.88 -1.09 7.67
CA SER A 264 -14.55 -1.58 7.30
C SER A 264 -13.77 -0.50 6.56
N GLY A 265 -12.44 -0.41 6.80
CA GLY A 265 -11.59 0.69 6.34
C GLY A 265 -11.32 0.76 4.83
N VAL A 266 -12.04 -0.04 4.05
CA VAL A 266 -12.09 0.03 2.59
C VAL A 266 -13.19 1.00 2.10
N ALA A 267 -14.02 1.54 3.00
CA ALA A 267 -15.25 2.26 2.66
C ALA A 267 -15.09 3.46 1.71
N PHE A 268 -13.94 4.17 1.73
CA PHE A 268 -13.78 5.41 0.98
C PHE A 268 -13.85 5.26 -0.54
N ILE A 269 -13.30 4.17 -1.09
CA ILE A 269 -13.30 3.90 -2.54
C ILE A 269 -14.73 3.58 -3.02
N PHE A 270 -15.53 2.92 -2.19
CA PHE A 270 -16.85 2.39 -2.57
C PHE A 270 -18.02 3.32 -2.24
N ASN A 271 -17.81 4.38 -1.47
CA ASN A 271 -18.89 5.24 -0.98
C ASN A 271 -18.53 6.74 -1.01
N GLN A 272 -17.94 7.23 -2.11
CA GLN A 272 -17.64 8.66 -2.29
C GLN A 272 -18.84 9.56 -1.98
N LYS A 273 -20.07 9.12 -2.31
CA LYS A 273 -21.29 9.84 -1.98
C LYS A 273 -21.42 10.09 -0.47
N PHE A 274 -21.18 9.10 0.39
CA PHE A 274 -21.23 9.29 1.84
C PHE A 274 -20.25 10.37 2.34
N PHE A 275 -19.06 10.49 1.74
CA PHE A 275 -18.09 11.55 2.10
C PHE A 275 -18.51 12.93 1.59
N GLN A 276 -19.19 12.99 0.43
CA GLN A 276 -19.80 14.23 -0.07
C GLN A 276 -21.00 14.64 0.79
N ASP A 277 -21.92 13.72 1.10
CA ASP A 277 -23.08 13.95 1.97
C ASP A 277 -22.63 14.38 3.39
N LEU A 278 -21.60 13.73 3.95
CA LEU A 278 -20.96 14.13 5.22
C LEU A 278 -20.47 15.58 5.16
N LYS A 279 -19.74 15.93 4.10
CA LYS A 279 -19.18 17.28 3.92
C LYS A 279 -20.27 18.33 3.74
N GLU A 280 -21.36 18.02 3.05
CA GLU A 280 -22.49 18.93 2.84
C GLU A 280 -23.35 19.11 4.10
N GLU A 281 -23.58 18.06 4.89
CA GLU A 281 -24.40 18.14 6.12
C GLU A 281 -23.61 18.69 7.33
N THR A 282 -22.32 18.35 7.45
CA THR A 282 -21.51 18.65 8.66
C THR A 282 -20.34 19.60 8.41
N GLY A 283 -19.88 19.79 7.16
CA GLY A 283 -18.63 20.50 6.87
C GLY A 283 -17.34 19.69 7.13
N ILE A 284 -17.46 18.42 7.49
CA ILE A 284 -16.33 17.52 7.75
C ILE A 284 -15.89 16.86 6.43
N ASP A 285 -14.63 17.08 6.02
CA ASP A 285 -14.05 16.49 4.82
C ASP A 285 -13.00 15.42 5.19
N LEU A 286 -13.38 14.15 5.04
CA LEU A 286 -12.54 12.98 5.33
C LEU A 286 -12.10 12.29 4.04
N GLU A 287 -10.93 11.67 4.09
CA GLU A 287 -10.44 10.74 3.06
C GLU A 287 -10.84 9.30 3.37
N ASN A 288 -11.04 8.94 4.64
CA ASN A 288 -11.49 7.62 5.05
C ASN A 288 -12.09 7.66 6.47
N ILE A 289 -12.98 6.72 6.80
CA ILE A 289 -13.46 6.46 8.17
C ILE A 289 -13.71 4.97 8.38
N VAL A 290 -13.29 4.47 9.54
CA VAL A 290 -13.39 3.08 9.99
C VAL A 290 -14.10 3.06 11.34
N TYR A 291 -15.00 2.09 11.55
CA TYR A 291 -15.71 1.91 12.82
C TYR A 291 -15.68 0.43 13.24
N TYR A 292 -15.12 0.16 14.42
CA TYR A 292 -15.08 -1.15 15.07
C TYR A 292 -15.73 -1.12 16.46
N LYS A 293 -16.41 -2.21 16.84
CA LYS A 293 -17.21 -2.35 18.06
C LYS A 293 -16.63 -3.42 19.01
N ASP A 294 -15.53 -3.08 19.68
CA ASP A 294 -14.88 -3.93 20.69
C ASP A 294 -15.28 -3.48 22.12
N CYS A 295 -14.31 -3.26 23.02
CA CYS A 295 -14.54 -2.72 24.36
C CYS A 295 -15.03 -1.27 24.35
N THR A 296 -14.77 -0.56 23.25
CA THR A 296 -15.19 0.81 22.91
C THR A 296 -15.84 0.79 21.53
N HIS A 297 -16.64 1.81 21.23
CA HIS A 297 -16.93 2.16 19.83
C HIS A 297 -15.72 2.92 19.33
N TYR A 298 -14.85 2.24 18.58
CA TYR A 298 -13.60 2.79 18.09
C TYR A 298 -13.76 3.29 16.66
N PHE A 299 -13.37 4.54 16.45
CA PHE A 299 -13.29 5.16 15.14
C PHE A 299 -11.84 5.53 14.83
N VAL A 300 -11.43 5.31 13.58
CA VAL A 300 -10.24 5.94 13.00
C VAL A 300 -10.60 6.55 11.66
N MET A 301 -10.22 7.80 11.45
CA MET A 301 -10.52 8.57 10.25
C MET A 301 -9.28 9.33 9.79
N THR A 302 -9.14 9.54 8.47
CA THR A 302 -8.15 10.45 7.91
C THR A 302 -8.86 11.73 7.46
N ALA A 303 -8.46 12.86 8.04
CA ALA A 303 -9.11 14.15 7.85
C ALA A 303 -8.23 15.09 7.02
N LYS A 304 -8.84 15.83 6.09
CA LYS A 304 -8.10 16.81 5.27
C LYS A 304 -7.77 18.04 6.09
N LYS A 305 -6.52 18.52 6.00
CA LYS A 305 -6.03 19.72 6.72
C LYS A 305 -6.98 20.92 6.65
N GLN A 306 -7.55 21.19 5.47
CA GLN A 306 -8.46 22.32 5.30
C GLN A 306 -9.72 22.19 6.18
N SER A 307 -10.37 21.03 6.23
CA SER A 307 -11.55 20.83 7.08
C SER A 307 -11.24 20.96 8.57
N LEU A 308 -10.02 20.60 8.99
CA LEU A 308 -9.56 20.80 10.37
C LEU A 308 -9.29 22.28 10.70
N LEU A 309 -8.88 23.09 9.73
CA LEU A 309 -8.78 24.55 9.87
C LEU A 309 -10.18 25.18 9.87
N ASP A 310 -11.05 24.80 8.92
CA ASP A 310 -12.41 25.33 8.75
C ASP A 310 -13.30 25.05 9.99
N LYS A 311 -13.13 23.88 10.63
CA LYS A 311 -13.77 23.51 11.89
C LYS A 311 -13.04 24.04 13.15
N GLY A 312 -11.95 24.78 13.00
CA GLY A 312 -11.17 25.32 14.12
C GLY A 312 -10.58 24.26 15.05
N VAL A 313 -10.28 23.06 14.53
CA VAL A 313 -9.55 21.98 15.22
C VAL A 313 -8.06 22.28 15.22
N ILE A 314 -7.54 22.75 14.08
CA ILE A 314 -6.19 23.31 13.95
C ILE A 314 -6.33 24.84 14.00
N ILE A 315 -5.53 25.49 14.84
CA ILE A 315 -5.64 26.95 15.09
C ILE A 315 -4.90 27.74 14.00
N ASN A 316 -3.67 27.34 13.66
CA ASN A 316 -2.84 27.99 12.64
C ASN A 316 -2.41 27.01 11.55
N ASP A 317 -2.37 27.49 10.31
CA ASP A 317 -1.75 26.77 9.21
C ASP A 317 -0.22 26.82 9.35
N TYR A 318 0.37 25.70 9.78
CA TYR A 318 1.80 25.47 9.69
C TYR A 318 2.16 24.55 8.52
N MET A 319 3.33 24.83 7.92
CA MET A 319 3.93 24.05 6.84
C MET A 319 4.69 22.80 7.32
N ASP A 320 5.09 22.79 8.58
CA ASP A 320 5.77 21.67 9.24
C ASP A 320 4.74 20.80 9.97
N THR A 321 4.80 19.47 9.83
CA THR A 321 3.75 18.58 10.37
C THR A 321 3.87 18.32 11.87
N GLU A 322 5.04 18.53 12.49
CA GLU A 322 5.19 18.45 13.94
C GLU A 322 4.64 19.72 14.61
N MET A 323 4.88 20.89 14.02
CA MET A 323 4.26 22.16 14.46
C MET A 323 2.74 22.20 14.19
N LEU A 324 2.28 21.69 13.05
CA LEU A 324 0.85 21.67 12.69
C LEU A 324 0.00 20.89 13.70
N LEU A 325 0.57 19.81 14.25
CA LEU A 325 -0.10 18.87 15.17
C LEU A 325 0.41 18.98 16.62
N CYS A 326 1.10 20.07 16.98
CA CYS A 326 1.54 20.29 18.36
C CYS A 326 0.35 20.61 19.27
N ALA A 327 0.49 20.36 20.57
CA ALA A 327 -0.62 20.47 21.53
C ALA A 327 -1.13 21.92 21.67
N GLU A 328 -0.28 22.90 21.38
CA GLU A 328 -0.55 24.33 21.42
C GLU A 328 -1.32 24.81 20.17
N ASN A 329 -1.29 24.05 19.07
CA ASN A 329 -1.96 24.38 17.81
C ASN A 329 -3.25 23.57 17.57
N VAL A 330 -3.54 22.59 18.43
CA VAL A 330 -4.74 21.74 18.35
C VAL A 330 -5.76 22.17 19.41
N ASN A 331 -6.92 22.66 18.98
CA ASN A 331 -8.04 22.95 19.87
C ASN A 331 -8.75 21.64 20.25
N GLN A 332 -8.57 21.20 21.51
CA GLN A 332 -9.10 19.94 22.01
C GLN A 332 -10.63 19.88 22.02
N ASP A 333 -11.34 20.99 22.31
CA ASP A 333 -12.81 21.00 22.32
C ASP A 333 -13.38 20.91 20.91
N SER A 334 -12.77 21.61 19.95
CA SER A 334 -13.08 21.44 18.52
C SER A 334 -12.81 20.01 18.04
N LEU A 335 -11.68 19.41 18.44
CA LEU A 335 -11.33 18.01 18.11
C LEU A 335 -12.38 17.02 18.66
N LEU A 336 -12.85 17.23 19.89
CA LEU A 336 -13.91 16.44 20.52
C LEU A 336 -15.25 16.59 19.82
N SER A 337 -15.57 17.79 19.31
CA SER A 337 -16.76 18.01 18.49
C SER A 337 -16.64 17.30 17.14
N TYR A 338 -15.56 17.55 16.41
CA TYR A 338 -15.28 16.99 15.08
C TYR A 338 -15.34 15.46 15.07
N ALA A 339 -14.65 14.81 16.02
CA ALA A 339 -14.62 13.35 16.11
C ALA A 339 -15.98 12.75 16.50
N ARG A 340 -16.79 13.45 17.30
CA ARG A 340 -18.14 13.01 17.67
C ARG A 340 -19.11 13.14 16.49
N GLU A 341 -19.12 14.30 15.85
CA GLU A 341 -20.00 14.63 14.72
C GLU A 341 -19.76 13.68 13.53
N ALA A 342 -18.50 13.40 13.19
CA ALA A 342 -18.14 12.41 12.18
C ALA A 342 -18.60 10.99 12.55
N ALA A 343 -18.49 10.58 13.82
CA ALA A 343 -18.90 9.25 14.29
C ALA A 343 -20.43 9.06 14.31
N ASP A 344 -21.18 10.12 14.64
CA ASP A 344 -22.65 10.10 14.68
C ASP A 344 -23.23 9.97 13.26
N PHE A 345 -22.77 10.83 12.34
CA PHE A 345 -23.14 10.75 10.92
C PHE A 345 -22.74 9.39 10.31
N ALA A 346 -21.52 8.91 10.56
CA ALA A 346 -21.04 7.63 10.06
C ALA A 346 -21.91 6.44 10.51
N THR A 347 -22.42 6.48 11.75
CA THR A 347 -23.34 5.45 12.26
C THR A 347 -24.81 5.73 11.96
N ASN A 348 -25.11 6.68 11.06
CA ASN A 348 -26.46 7.09 10.68
C ASN A 348 -27.33 7.49 11.90
N TYR A 349 -26.71 8.11 12.90
CA TYR A 349 -27.33 8.51 14.17
C TYR A 349 -27.98 7.33 14.94
N GLN A 350 -27.46 6.11 14.77
CA GLN A 350 -27.99 4.90 15.42
C GLN A 350 -27.35 4.56 16.78
N LEU A 351 -26.19 5.16 17.10
CA LEU A 351 -25.58 5.01 18.43
C LEU A 351 -26.34 5.89 19.45
N PRO A 352 -26.88 5.33 20.56
CA PRO A 352 -27.73 6.10 21.48
C PRO A 352 -27.04 7.26 22.23
N SER A 353 -25.71 7.29 22.24
CA SER A 353 -24.89 8.21 23.03
C SER A 353 -23.42 8.10 22.62
N LEU A 354 -22.78 9.22 22.26
CA LEU A 354 -21.35 9.30 21.95
C LEU A 354 -20.57 9.98 23.09
N ASP A 355 -20.56 9.30 24.24
CA ASP A 355 -19.72 9.65 25.38
C ASP A 355 -18.31 9.10 25.15
N PHE A 356 -17.28 9.93 25.25
CA PHE A 356 -15.90 9.48 25.10
C PHE A 356 -15.51 8.50 26.21
N ALA A 357 -14.77 7.46 25.84
CA ALA A 357 -14.01 6.65 26.79
C ALA A 357 -12.86 7.49 27.38
N MET A 358 -12.22 6.99 28.44
CA MET A 358 -11.11 7.68 29.09
C MET A 358 -9.76 7.05 28.73
N ASN A 359 -8.79 7.90 28.38
CA ASN A 359 -7.39 7.51 28.18
C ASN A 359 -6.66 7.39 29.54
N HIS A 360 -5.37 7.04 29.53
CA HIS A 360 -4.57 6.88 30.76
C HIS A 360 -4.25 8.18 31.52
N TYR A 361 -4.52 9.35 30.96
CA TYR A 361 -4.44 10.63 31.67
C TYR A 361 -5.78 11.03 32.32
N GLY A 362 -6.83 10.20 32.20
CA GLY A 362 -8.17 10.54 32.68
C GLY A 362 -8.86 11.61 31.82
N GLN A 363 -8.44 11.76 30.57
CA GLN A 363 -9.03 12.66 29.58
C GLN A 363 -9.85 11.87 28.56
N PRO A 364 -10.81 12.51 27.85
CA PRO A 364 -11.48 11.94 26.69
C PRO A 364 -10.51 11.33 25.68
N ASP A 365 -10.80 10.09 25.26
CA ASP A 365 -9.91 9.27 24.44
C ASP A 365 -10.06 9.56 22.94
N VAL A 366 -9.61 10.77 22.55
CA VAL A 366 -9.38 11.22 21.18
C VAL A 366 -7.92 11.64 21.01
N ALA A 367 -7.32 11.37 19.84
CA ALA A 367 -5.95 11.75 19.53
C ALA A 367 -5.73 11.95 18.02
N MET A 368 -4.82 12.86 17.66
CA MET A 368 -4.37 13.12 16.29
C MET A 368 -2.98 12.52 16.04
N PHE A 369 -2.70 12.10 14.81
CA PHE A 369 -1.43 11.49 14.40
C PHE A 369 -1.02 11.91 12.99
N ASP A 370 0.29 12.12 12.78
CA ASP A 370 0.86 12.32 11.43
C ASP A 370 1.00 10.96 10.72
N PHE A 371 0.26 10.77 9.62
CA PHE A 371 0.41 9.65 8.70
C PHE A 371 1.19 10.03 7.42
N THR A 372 1.65 11.28 7.30
CA THR A 372 2.39 11.78 6.13
C THR A 372 3.73 11.06 5.96
N SER A 373 4.43 10.74 7.06
CA SER A 373 5.71 10.02 7.06
C SER A 373 5.60 8.70 7.81
N MET A 374 5.69 7.59 7.07
CA MET A 374 5.86 6.23 7.62
C MET A 374 7.34 5.84 7.64
N TYR A 375 7.79 5.15 8.69
CA TYR A 375 9.18 4.70 8.80
C TYR A 375 9.33 3.18 8.70
N ALA A 376 10.40 2.73 8.03
CA ALA A 376 10.87 1.34 8.10
C ALA A 376 12.38 1.32 8.37
N SER A 377 12.89 0.22 8.92
CA SER A 377 14.34 0.03 9.02
C SER A 377 14.96 -0.24 7.64
N GLU A 378 16.27 -0.01 7.50
CA GLU A 378 17.01 -0.46 6.32
C GLU A 378 17.27 -1.98 6.32
N ASN A 379 17.36 -2.57 7.51
CA ASN A 379 17.72 -3.96 7.78
C ASN A 379 16.91 -4.47 8.99
N ALA A 380 16.54 -5.75 9.00
CA ALA A 380 15.82 -6.34 10.12
C ALA A 380 16.71 -6.87 11.25
N ALA A 381 17.96 -7.22 10.95
CA ALA A 381 18.93 -7.68 11.94
C ALA A 381 20.35 -7.18 11.68
N LEU A 382 21.20 -7.29 12.70
CA LEU A 382 22.65 -7.12 12.63
C LEU A 382 23.33 -8.00 13.70
N VAL A 383 24.63 -8.24 13.57
CA VAL A 383 25.45 -8.96 14.55
C VAL A 383 26.58 -8.05 15.03
N ARG A 384 26.74 -7.90 16.36
CA ARG A 384 27.90 -7.25 16.97
C ARG A 384 28.85 -8.31 17.53
N GLU A 385 30.14 -8.03 17.53
CA GLU A 385 31.16 -8.87 18.17
C GLU A 385 32.22 -8.04 18.88
N ARG A 386 32.54 -8.42 20.12
CA ARG A 386 33.52 -7.79 21.01
C ARG A 386 34.19 -8.84 21.86
N GLN A 387 35.52 -8.86 21.93
CA GLN A 387 36.29 -9.79 22.79
C GLN A 387 35.80 -11.25 22.66
N ALA A 388 35.56 -11.71 21.42
CA ALA A 388 34.97 -13.01 21.06
C ALA A 388 33.55 -13.33 21.59
N HIS A 389 32.86 -12.39 22.24
CA HIS A 389 31.43 -12.48 22.57
C HIS A 389 30.59 -11.90 21.43
N GLN A 390 29.64 -12.68 20.93
CA GLN A 390 28.79 -12.32 19.79
C GLN A 390 27.36 -12.00 20.26
N LEU A 391 26.77 -10.93 19.73
CA LEU A 391 25.41 -10.49 20.04
C LEU A 391 24.59 -10.39 18.75
N LEU A 392 23.49 -11.13 18.68
CA LEU A 392 22.49 -11.00 17.63
C LEU A 392 21.48 -9.91 17.99
N VAL A 393 21.28 -8.94 17.09
CA VAL A 393 20.42 -7.78 17.31
C VAL A 393 19.32 -7.77 16.25
N ALA A 394 18.05 -7.63 16.64
CA ALA A 394 16.92 -7.67 15.70
C ALA A 394 15.80 -6.66 16.02
N LEU A 395 15.00 -6.29 15.02
CA LEU A 395 13.79 -5.47 15.20
C LEU A 395 12.51 -6.24 14.83
N VAL A 396 11.41 -6.01 15.56
CA VAL A 396 10.11 -6.65 15.33
C VAL A 396 8.93 -5.71 15.62
N GLY A 397 7.98 -5.62 14.68
CA GLY A 397 6.79 -4.76 14.78
C GLY A 397 7.07 -3.33 14.32
N ASP A 398 6.40 -2.34 14.91
CA ASP A 398 6.47 -0.93 14.51
C ASP A 398 7.89 -0.30 14.64
N SER A 399 8.84 -1.00 15.29
CA SER A 399 10.26 -0.62 15.29
C SER A 399 10.94 -0.90 13.95
N LEU A 400 10.53 -2.00 13.29
CA LEU A 400 11.02 -2.53 12.01
C LEU A 400 10.28 -1.94 10.80
N LEU A 401 8.96 -1.80 10.90
CA LEU A 401 8.08 -1.33 9.82
C LEU A 401 6.80 -0.74 10.43
N GLU A 402 6.61 0.57 10.30
CA GLU A 402 5.39 1.24 10.75
C GLU A 402 4.18 0.85 9.87
N PRO A 403 3.03 0.49 10.46
CA PRO A 403 1.85 0.13 9.71
C PRO A 403 0.92 1.32 9.45
N PHE A 404 0.38 1.41 8.24
CA PHE A 404 -0.77 2.28 7.94
C PHE A 404 -2.05 1.66 8.54
N TRP A 405 -2.59 2.27 9.61
CA TRP A 405 -3.64 1.64 10.43
C TRP A 405 -4.95 1.32 9.67
N PRO A 406 -5.44 2.14 8.72
CA PRO A 406 -6.67 1.84 7.98
C PRO A 406 -6.61 0.57 7.13
N MET A 407 -5.41 0.11 6.74
CA MET A 407 -5.21 -1.18 6.04
C MET A 407 -5.02 -2.37 7.00
N GLY A 408 -5.02 -2.16 8.32
CA GLY A 408 -5.00 -3.23 9.32
C GLY A 408 -3.75 -4.13 9.32
N THR A 409 -2.64 -3.68 8.72
CA THR A 409 -1.47 -4.55 8.46
C THR A 409 -0.58 -4.82 9.68
N GLY A 410 -0.64 -3.98 10.72
CA GLY A 410 0.33 -3.95 11.82
C GLY A 410 0.45 -5.24 12.62
N CYS A 411 -0.67 -5.79 13.11
CA CYS A 411 -0.63 -7.04 13.89
C CYS A 411 -0.13 -8.22 13.05
N ALA A 412 -0.51 -8.28 11.76
CA ALA A 412 -0.10 -9.33 10.85
C ALA A 412 1.41 -9.27 10.55
N ARG A 413 1.91 -8.12 10.08
CA ARG A 413 3.33 -7.93 9.74
C ARG A 413 4.22 -8.03 10.98
N GLY A 414 3.76 -7.54 12.12
CA GLY A 414 4.43 -7.71 13.41
C GLY A 414 4.55 -9.18 13.86
N PHE A 415 3.53 -10.01 13.62
CA PHE A 415 3.56 -11.44 13.95
C PHE A 415 4.43 -12.23 12.96
N LEU A 416 4.38 -11.90 11.67
CA LEU A 416 5.28 -12.50 10.66
C LEU A 416 6.75 -12.20 10.99
N ALA A 417 7.08 -10.94 11.31
CA ALA A 417 8.42 -10.56 11.76
C ALA A 417 8.84 -11.25 13.07
N ALA A 418 7.90 -11.56 13.98
CA ALA A 418 8.18 -12.33 15.19
C ALA A 418 8.55 -13.78 14.85
N PHE A 419 7.83 -14.43 13.93
CA PHE A 419 8.17 -15.79 13.46
C PHE A 419 9.51 -15.83 12.72
N ASP A 420 9.78 -14.87 11.84
CA ASP A 420 11.05 -14.79 11.09
C ASP A 420 12.26 -14.52 12.01
N THR A 421 12.04 -13.76 13.08
CA THR A 421 13.08 -13.49 14.09
C THR A 421 13.30 -14.69 15.02
N ALA A 422 12.24 -15.41 15.40
CA ALA A 422 12.39 -16.68 16.13
C ALA A 422 13.03 -17.79 15.28
N TRP A 423 12.74 -17.83 13.96
CA TRP A 423 13.44 -18.70 13.02
C TRP A 423 14.95 -18.37 12.93
N MET A 424 15.29 -17.09 12.87
CA MET A 424 16.69 -16.64 12.91
C MET A 424 17.39 -17.05 14.23
N VAL A 425 16.76 -16.87 15.40
CA VAL A 425 17.34 -17.30 16.68
C VAL A 425 17.51 -18.84 16.75
N LYS A 426 16.59 -19.61 16.17
CA LYS A 426 16.74 -21.06 15.98
C LYS A 426 17.98 -21.43 15.16
N SER A 427 18.26 -20.69 14.09
CA SER A 427 19.43 -20.91 13.22
C SER A 427 20.74 -20.41 13.86
N TRP A 428 20.68 -19.35 14.68
CA TRP A 428 21.82 -18.83 15.46
C TRP A 428 22.38 -19.85 16.46
N ASP A 429 21.52 -20.46 17.29
CA ASP A 429 21.89 -21.49 18.28
C ASP A 429 22.41 -22.77 17.60
N GLN A 430 21.93 -23.05 16.37
CA GLN A 430 22.40 -24.14 15.52
C GLN A 430 23.75 -23.87 14.83
N GLY A 431 24.38 -22.71 15.08
CA GLY A 431 25.71 -22.39 14.60
C GLY A 431 25.79 -21.93 13.14
N THR A 432 24.67 -21.53 12.52
CA THR A 432 24.66 -21.00 11.14
C THR A 432 25.66 -19.83 11.00
N PRO A 433 26.48 -19.81 9.93
CA PRO A 433 27.43 -18.71 9.65
C PRO A 433 26.75 -17.35 9.66
N ARG A 434 27.36 -16.36 10.31
CA ARG A 434 26.66 -15.12 10.68
C ARG A 434 26.18 -14.28 9.48
N LEU A 435 26.92 -14.34 8.37
CA LEU A 435 26.54 -13.67 7.11
C LEU A 435 25.46 -14.43 6.31
N GLU A 436 25.36 -15.76 6.46
CA GLU A 436 24.27 -16.55 5.88
C GLU A 436 22.98 -16.33 6.67
N LEU A 437 23.07 -16.30 7.99
CA LEU A 437 21.96 -15.99 8.90
C LEU A 437 21.35 -14.60 8.60
N LEU A 438 22.21 -13.58 8.45
CA LEU A 438 21.77 -12.24 8.08
C LEU A 438 21.18 -12.21 6.66
N ALA A 439 21.75 -12.95 5.71
CA ALA A 439 21.21 -13.03 4.36
C ALA A 439 19.82 -13.71 4.32
N GLU A 440 19.60 -14.78 5.08
CA GLU A 440 18.26 -15.39 5.24
C GLU A 440 17.28 -14.37 5.85
N ARG A 441 17.65 -13.70 6.95
CA ARG A 441 16.75 -12.78 7.65
C ARG A 441 16.36 -11.56 6.82
N GLU A 442 17.30 -11.00 6.05
CA GLU A 442 17.03 -9.87 5.14
C GLU A 442 16.28 -10.32 3.88
N SER A 443 16.45 -11.56 3.42
CA SER A 443 15.65 -12.13 2.32
C SER A 443 14.17 -12.23 2.72
N LEU A 444 13.89 -12.67 3.95
CA LEU A 444 12.54 -12.66 4.54
C LEU A 444 12.01 -11.24 4.74
N TYR A 445 12.86 -10.29 5.17
CA TYR A 445 12.43 -8.92 5.40
C TYR A 445 11.91 -8.22 4.14
N ARG A 446 12.55 -8.45 2.98
CA ARG A 446 12.12 -7.87 1.69
C ARG A 446 10.66 -8.21 1.30
N LEU A 447 10.16 -9.38 1.72
CA LEU A 447 8.77 -9.78 1.47
C LEU A 447 7.77 -9.01 2.35
N LEU A 448 8.17 -8.64 3.57
CA LEU A 448 7.28 -8.17 4.62
C LEU A 448 6.43 -6.93 4.23
N PRO A 449 6.97 -5.87 3.59
CA PRO A 449 6.17 -4.70 3.18
C PRO A 449 5.14 -5.00 2.08
N GLN A 450 5.30 -6.09 1.34
CA GLN A 450 4.41 -6.50 0.24
C GLN A 450 3.36 -7.53 0.69
N THR A 451 3.48 -8.09 1.90
CA THR A 451 2.52 -9.08 2.41
C THR A 451 1.09 -8.55 2.46
N THR A 452 0.14 -9.38 2.03
CA THR A 452 -1.31 -9.20 2.13
C THR A 452 -1.92 -10.52 2.63
N PRO A 453 -3.21 -10.56 3.03
CA PRO A 453 -3.88 -11.84 3.25
C PRO A 453 -3.89 -12.74 2.00
N GLU A 454 -3.71 -12.16 0.81
CA GLU A 454 -3.84 -12.78 -0.52
C GLU A 454 -2.58 -13.52 -0.96
N ASN A 455 -1.41 -12.93 -0.77
CA ASN A 455 -0.13 -13.51 -1.23
C ASN A 455 0.60 -14.39 -0.20
N ILE A 456 0.15 -14.42 1.06
CA ILE A 456 0.61 -15.41 2.05
C ILE A 456 -0.13 -16.74 1.90
N ASN A 457 0.49 -17.84 2.34
CA ASN A 457 -0.12 -19.17 2.28
C ASN A 457 -1.47 -19.19 3.02
N LYS A 458 -2.54 -19.65 2.35
CA LYS A 458 -3.90 -19.70 2.92
C LYS A 458 -4.10 -20.85 3.94
N ASN A 459 -3.19 -21.82 4.02
CA ASN A 459 -3.31 -22.96 4.94
C ASN A 459 -2.77 -22.65 6.34
N PHE A 460 -3.53 -21.89 7.12
CA PHE A 460 -3.13 -21.41 8.45
C PHE A 460 -2.91 -22.51 9.49
N GLU A 461 -3.40 -23.74 9.26
CA GLU A 461 -3.13 -24.89 10.13
C GLU A 461 -1.70 -25.41 10.02
N GLN A 462 -1.03 -25.15 8.89
CA GLN A 462 0.35 -25.58 8.62
C GLN A 462 1.41 -24.53 9.03
N TYR A 463 1.02 -23.35 9.50
CA TYR A 463 1.94 -22.27 9.86
C TYR A 463 2.83 -22.64 11.06
N THR A 464 4.14 -22.75 10.82
CA THR A 464 5.17 -22.92 11.86
C THR A 464 6.18 -21.77 11.81
N LEU A 465 7.27 -21.87 12.58
CA LEU A 465 8.41 -20.96 12.45
C LEU A 465 9.07 -21.05 11.06
N ASP A 466 9.00 -22.20 10.40
CA ASP A 466 9.55 -22.42 9.06
C ASP A 466 8.91 -21.43 8.06
N PRO A 467 9.67 -20.50 7.48
CA PRO A 467 9.12 -19.46 6.62
C PRO A 467 8.52 -20.04 5.32
N GLY A 468 8.94 -21.22 4.87
CA GLY A 468 8.34 -21.92 3.73
C GLY A 468 6.90 -22.38 3.98
N THR A 469 6.45 -22.44 5.24
CA THR A 469 5.04 -22.70 5.57
C THR A 469 4.16 -21.45 5.41
N ARG A 470 4.76 -20.25 5.34
CA ARG A 470 4.06 -18.95 5.42
C ARG A 470 4.12 -18.16 4.12
N TYR A 471 5.29 -18.13 3.49
CA TYR A 471 5.54 -17.41 2.22
C TYR A 471 5.58 -18.40 1.05
N PRO A 472 4.62 -18.37 0.11
CA PRO A 472 4.70 -19.12 -1.14
C PRO A 472 5.91 -18.69 -1.97
N ASN A 473 6.48 -19.60 -2.76
CA ASN A 473 7.59 -19.35 -3.68
C ASN A 473 8.81 -18.67 -3.04
N LEU A 474 9.08 -18.98 -1.75
CA LEU A 474 10.13 -18.35 -0.96
C LEU A 474 11.54 -18.56 -1.54
N ASN A 475 12.13 -17.48 -2.05
CA ASN A 475 13.58 -17.41 -2.29
C ASN A 475 14.30 -16.87 -1.04
N SER A 476 14.62 -17.77 -0.11
CA SER A 476 15.37 -17.46 1.14
C SER A 476 16.81 -16.97 0.91
N ASN A 477 17.30 -17.02 -0.33
CA ASN A 477 18.66 -16.62 -0.72
C ASN A 477 18.67 -15.40 -1.66
N CYS A 478 17.58 -14.60 -1.73
CA CYS A 478 17.53 -13.42 -2.61
C CYS A 478 18.49 -12.30 -2.16
N VAL A 479 18.93 -12.34 -0.91
CA VAL A 479 20.13 -11.67 -0.40
C VAL A 479 21.28 -12.67 -0.40
N ARG A 480 22.48 -12.23 -0.78
CA ARG A 480 23.71 -13.06 -0.67
C ARG A 480 24.58 -12.61 0.52
N PRO A 481 25.33 -13.51 1.18
CA PRO A 481 26.15 -13.19 2.37
C PRO A 481 27.10 -11.99 2.23
N HIS A 482 27.65 -11.74 1.03
CA HIS A 482 28.53 -10.59 0.80
C HIS A 482 27.80 -9.23 0.86
N GLN A 483 26.50 -9.19 0.57
CA GLN A 483 25.70 -7.95 0.58
C GLN A 483 25.46 -7.46 2.03
N VAL A 484 25.29 -8.39 2.97
CA VAL A 484 25.06 -8.13 4.40
C VAL A 484 26.34 -8.03 5.23
N LYS A 485 27.52 -8.03 4.62
CA LYS A 485 28.80 -7.91 5.33
C LYS A 485 28.89 -6.64 6.20
N HIS A 486 28.20 -5.58 5.82
CA HIS A 486 28.11 -4.32 6.58
C HIS A 486 27.24 -4.41 7.84
N LEU A 487 26.47 -5.48 8.02
CA LEU A 487 25.62 -5.76 9.18
C LEU A 487 26.32 -6.66 10.23
N TYR A 488 27.59 -7.01 10.02
CA TYR A 488 28.42 -7.74 10.99
C TYR A 488 29.55 -6.82 11.49
N ILE A 489 29.40 -6.35 12.73
CA ILE A 489 30.15 -5.23 13.32
C ILE A 489 31.18 -5.78 14.31
N THR A 490 32.43 -5.91 13.87
CA THR A 490 33.54 -6.49 14.64
C THR A 490 34.53 -5.47 15.20
N LYS A 491 34.55 -4.23 14.68
CA LYS A 491 35.37 -3.12 15.19
C LYS A 491 34.62 -2.32 16.24
N GLU A 492 35.38 -1.73 17.16
CA GLU A 492 34.92 -0.67 18.08
C GLU A 492 34.09 0.39 17.33
N LEU A 493 33.10 0.93 18.03
CA LEU A 493 32.53 2.22 17.68
C LEU A 493 33.56 3.29 18.09
N ASP A 494 34.03 4.10 17.14
CA ASP A 494 34.80 5.31 17.46
C ASP A 494 34.06 6.08 18.55
N ARG A 495 34.72 6.31 19.68
CA ARG A 495 34.10 6.81 20.91
C ARG A 495 33.83 8.32 20.86
N TYR A 496 33.06 8.75 19.84
CA TYR A 496 32.49 10.08 19.77
C TYR A 496 31.69 10.37 21.05
N PRO A 497 31.96 11.47 21.76
CA PRO A 497 31.17 11.88 22.91
C PRO A 497 29.77 12.31 22.45
N LEU A 498 28.85 11.36 22.33
CA LEU A 498 27.44 11.64 22.11
C LEU A 498 26.84 12.12 23.43
N GLU A 499 27.09 13.39 23.78
CA GLU A 499 26.36 14.06 24.83
C GLU A 499 24.85 13.95 24.57
N ARG A 500 24.07 13.93 25.65
CA ARG A 500 22.66 13.52 25.70
C ARG A 500 21.74 14.46 24.90
N LEU A 501 21.75 14.33 23.58
CA LEU A 501 21.03 15.18 22.64
C LEU A 501 19.79 14.47 22.07
N GLY A 502 18.65 15.15 22.11
CA GLY A 502 17.41 14.64 21.52
C GLY A 502 17.42 14.70 19.98
N SER A 503 17.18 13.55 19.35
CA SER A 503 16.63 13.42 17.99
C SER A 503 17.15 14.37 16.90
N ILE A 504 18.44 14.32 16.58
CA ILE A 504 18.97 14.91 15.34
C ILE A 504 19.70 13.84 14.50
N ARG A 505 19.30 13.73 13.23
CA ARG A 505 19.90 12.84 12.22
C ARG A 505 21.28 13.36 11.81
N ARG A 506 22.26 12.47 11.58
CA ARG A 506 23.30 12.67 10.54
C ARG A 506 23.91 11.36 10.06
N SER A 507 24.15 11.30 8.76
CA SER A 507 24.68 10.16 8.00
C SER A 507 25.88 10.60 7.16
N VAL A 508 26.92 9.77 7.08
CA VAL A 508 28.17 10.02 6.35
C VAL A 508 28.72 8.67 5.89
N ASN A 509 29.22 8.42 4.68
CA ASN A 509 29.02 9.02 3.34
C ASN A 509 29.31 7.89 2.31
N LEU A 510 28.95 7.95 1.03
CA LEU A 510 29.44 8.81 -0.07
C LEU A 510 28.41 8.77 -1.23
N SER A 511 28.22 9.80 -2.07
CA SER A 511 28.86 11.13 -2.11
C SER A 511 27.91 12.22 -2.64
N ARG A 512 28.14 13.46 -2.18
CA ARG A 512 27.81 14.74 -2.83
C ARG A 512 26.40 14.96 -3.41
N ARG A 513 25.46 15.34 -2.54
CA ARG A 513 24.74 16.63 -2.67
C ARG A 513 24.69 17.32 -1.30
N GLU A 514 24.78 18.64 -1.30
CA GLU A 514 24.65 19.44 -0.08
C GLU A 514 23.18 19.49 0.39
N SER A 515 22.98 19.70 1.69
CA SER A 515 21.65 19.75 2.27
C SER A 515 21.04 21.14 2.08
N ASP A 516 20.01 21.26 1.23
CA ASP A 516 19.26 22.50 0.97
C ASP A 516 18.53 23.02 2.23
N ILE A 517 19.27 23.71 3.10
CA ILE A 517 18.70 24.52 4.17
C ILE A 517 18.02 25.71 3.50
N ARG A 518 16.69 25.65 3.36
CA ARG A 518 15.87 26.70 2.74
C ARG A 518 16.25 28.07 3.34
N PRO A 519 16.73 29.04 2.53
CA PRO A 519 17.28 30.31 3.04
C PRO A 519 16.38 31.03 4.04
N ASN A 520 15.07 31.00 3.86
CA ASN A 520 14.11 31.63 4.78
C ASN A 520 14.20 31.06 6.23
N LYS A 521 14.46 29.75 6.41
CA LYS A 521 14.61 29.15 7.75
C LYS A 521 15.93 29.56 8.40
N LEU A 522 16.99 29.66 7.61
CA LEU A 522 18.29 30.16 8.06
C LEU A 522 18.18 31.63 8.51
N LEU A 523 17.52 32.47 7.70
CA LEU A 523 17.25 33.87 8.00
C LEU A 523 16.49 34.05 9.32
N THR A 524 15.38 33.34 9.53
CA THR A 524 14.60 33.42 10.76
C THR A 524 15.40 32.96 11.99
N TRP A 525 16.25 31.94 11.86
CA TRP A 525 17.12 31.53 12.97
C TRP A 525 18.18 32.59 13.28
N CYS A 526 18.86 33.12 12.25
CA CYS A 526 19.85 34.20 12.41
C CYS A 526 19.24 35.40 13.14
N GLN A 527 18.05 35.86 12.70
CA GLN A 527 17.28 36.91 13.35
C GLN A 527 17.11 36.67 14.85
N GLN A 528 16.61 35.49 15.23
CA GLN A 528 16.39 35.09 16.63
C GLN A 528 17.68 35.00 17.48
N GLN A 529 18.84 34.72 16.87
CA GLN A 529 20.12 34.67 17.61
C GLN A 529 20.76 36.05 17.77
N THR A 530 20.51 36.96 16.81
CA THR A 530 20.97 38.36 16.85
C THR A 530 20.01 39.30 17.58
N GLU A 531 18.84 38.84 17.99
CA GLU A 531 17.84 39.67 18.68
C GLU A 531 18.37 40.20 20.03
N GLY A 532 18.27 41.52 20.22
CA GLY A 532 18.71 42.24 21.41
C GLY A 532 20.13 42.81 21.35
N TYR A 533 20.91 42.50 20.31
CA TYR A 533 22.23 43.13 20.10
C TYR A 533 22.08 44.55 19.53
N GLN A 534 22.87 45.48 20.06
CA GLN A 534 22.93 46.85 19.53
C GLN A 534 23.63 46.84 18.16
N HIS A 535 23.21 47.71 17.24
CA HIS A 535 23.77 47.84 15.89
C HIS A 535 23.73 46.57 15.01
N VAL A 536 22.85 45.61 15.34
CA VAL A 536 22.62 44.40 14.52
C VAL A 536 21.15 44.29 14.13
N SER A 537 20.87 44.21 12.82
CA SER A 537 19.54 43.95 12.28
C SER A 537 19.63 43.06 11.05
N VAL A 538 19.33 41.77 11.22
CA VAL A 538 19.39 40.78 10.14
C VAL A 538 18.08 40.79 9.34
N THR A 539 18.10 41.37 8.15
CA THR A 539 16.92 41.42 7.25
C THR A 539 17.09 40.55 6.00
N ASP A 540 18.32 40.16 5.67
CA ASP A 540 18.68 39.29 4.56
C ASP A 540 19.83 38.31 4.92
N LEU A 541 20.30 37.57 3.91
CA LEU A 541 21.48 36.70 4.01
C LEU A 541 22.63 37.21 3.11
N THR A 542 22.70 38.53 2.91
CA THR A 542 23.75 39.20 2.12
C THR A 542 24.20 40.49 2.81
N THR A 543 23.49 41.62 2.63
CA THR A 543 23.95 42.93 3.10
C THR A 543 24.01 43.08 4.61
N SER A 544 23.11 42.40 5.35
CA SER A 544 22.99 42.45 6.82
C SER A 544 24.24 41.98 7.58
N TRP A 545 25.15 41.30 6.89
CA TRP A 545 26.33 40.65 7.47
C TRP A 545 27.60 41.47 7.28
N ARG A 546 27.54 42.50 6.44
CA ARG A 546 28.70 43.25 5.94
C ARG A 546 29.48 44.00 7.03
N SER A 547 28.83 44.43 8.11
CA SER A 547 29.50 45.10 9.25
C SER A 547 30.28 44.14 10.17
N GLY A 548 30.17 42.83 9.98
CA GLY A 548 30.77 41.79 10.83
C GLY A 548 30.04 41.59 12.17
N LEU A 549 29.40 42.64 12.72
CA LEU A 549 28.67 42.60 13.98
C LEU A 549 27.63 41.48 14.05
N ALA A 550 26.94 41.16 12.95
CA ALA A 550 25.98 40.05 12.91
C ALA A 550 26.63 38.66 13.10
N LEU A 551 27.86 38.46 12.61
CA LEU A 551 28.64 37.23 12.86
C LEU A 551 29.16 37.22 14.30
N CYS A 552 29.72 38.34 14.76
CA CYS A 552 30.19 38.50 16.15
C CYS A 552 29.07 38.24 17.17
N ALA A 553 27.85 38.73 16.90
CA ALA A 553 26.67 38.55 17.75
C ALA A 553 26.26 37.07 17.87
N ILE A 554 26.28 36.31 16.77
CA ILE A 554 26.00 34.86 16.80
C ILE A 554 27.07 34.11 17.61
N ILE A 555 28.35 34.42 17.41
CA ILE A 555 29.45 33.79 18.16
C ILE A 555 29.31 34.10 19.66
N HIS A 556 29.14 35.38 20.03
CA HIS A 556 28.96 35.82 21.41
C HIS A 556 27.68 35.25 22.06
N ARG A 557 26.59 35.06 21.29
CA ARG A 557 25.32 34.51 21.80
C ARG A 557 25.47 33.08 22.34
N PHE A 558 26.35 32.27 21.74
CA PHE A 558 26.59 30.90 22.18
C PHE A 558 27.86 30.73 23.02
N ARG A 559 28.88 31.59 22.82
CA ARG A 559 30.20 31.53 23.47
C ARG A 559 30.72 32.94 23.78
N PRO A 560 30.16 33.64 24.79
CA PRO A 560 30.45 35.04 25.05
C PRO A 560 31.91 35.30 25.48
N GLU A 561 32.63 34.28 25.94
CA GLU A 561 34.03 34.39 26.33
C GLU A 561 35.01 34.54 25.14
N LEU A 562 34.54 34.34 23.89
CA LEU A 562 35.40 34.35 22.69
C LEU A 562 35.48 35.72 21.98
N ILE A 563 34.50 36.60 22.18
CA ILE A 563 34.42 37.93 21.56
C ILE A 563 33.84 38.92 22.57
N ASN A 564 34.57 39.99 22.91
CA ASN A 564 34.03 41.06 23.76
C ASN A 564 33.11 41.98 22.95
N PHE A 565 31.84 41.60 22.78
CA PHE A 565 30.91 42.29 21.88
C PHE A 565 30.72 43.78 22.22
N ASP A 566 30.68 44.12 23.51
CA ASP A 566 30.53 45.51 24.00
C ASP A 566 31.71 46.45 23.66
N SER A 567 32.77 45.93 23.01
CA SER A 567 33.91 46.71 22.52
C SER A 567 34.01 46.85 21.00
N LEU A 568 33.07 46.29 20.23
CA LEU A 568 33.07 46.35 18.77
C LEU A 568 32.33 47.60 18.26
N ASN A 569 32.90 48.31 17.27
CA ASN A 569 32.25 49.45 16.61
C ASN A 569 31.75 49.08 15.20
N GLU A 570 30.63 49.68 14.76
CA GLU A 570 30.05 49.43 13.43
C GLU A 570 30.95 49.93 12.29
N ASP A 571 31.72 51.00 12.51
CA ASP A 571 32.69 51.53 11.54
C ASP A 571 33.85 50.56 11.24
N GLU A 572 34.17 49.65 12.17
CA GLU A 572 35.35 48.77 12.13
C GLU A 572 35.07 47.46 11.36
N ALA A 573 34.18 47.51 10.37
CA ALA A 573 33.65 46.36 9.63
C ALA A 573 34.71 45.39 9.09
N VAL A 574 35.89 45.88 8.67
CA VAL A 574 37.00 45.03 8.21
C VAL A 574 37.51 44.13 9.34
N GLU A 575 37.69 44.70 10.53
CA GLU A 575 38.28 44.04 11.70
C GLU A 575 37.24 43.16 12.40
N ASN A 576 35.98 43.61 12.50
CA ASN A 576 34.86 42.80 12.99
C ASN A 576 34.68 41.50 12.20
N ASN A 577 34.66 41.58 10.86
CA ASN A 577 34.52 40.38 10.03
C ASN A 577 35.74 39.46 10.17
N GLN A 578 36.97 40.01 10.18
CA GLN A 578 38.17 39.18 10.31
C GLN A 578 38.23 38.50 11.69
N LEU A 579 37.89 39.21 12.76
CA LEU A 579 37.76 38.64 14.11
C LEU A 579 36.74 37.50 14.14
N ALA A 580 35.55 37.70 13.55
CA ALA A 580 34.52 36.66 13.50
C ALA A 580 34.98 35.42 12.70
N PHE A 581 35.67 35.63 11.57
CA PHE A 581 36.22 34.56 10.74
C PHE A 581 37.35 33.80 11.45
N ASP A 582 38.32 34.49 12.03
CA ASP A 582 39.47 33.89 12.73
C ASP A 582 39.03 33.10 13.97
N VAL A 583 38.05 33.62 14.72
CA VAL A 583 37.43 32.90 15.86
C VAL A 583 36.64 31.70 15.37
N ALA A 584 35.87 31.80 14.29
CA ALA A 584 35.08 30.69 13.77
C ALA A 584 35.93 29.56 13.18
N GLU A 585 37.05 29.88 12.53
CA GLU A 585 37.99 28.86 12.06
C GLU A 585 38.73 28.19 13.23
N ARG A 586 39.25 28.99 14.18
CA ARG A 586 40.05 28.48 15.31
C ARG A 586 39.24 27.69 16.35
N GLU A 587 38.05 28.17 16.71
CA GLU A 587 37.26 27.61 17.83
C GLU A 587 36.18 26.62 17.37
N PHE A 588 35.72 26.73 16.12
CA PHE A 588 34.63 25.89 15.58
C PHE A 588 34.99 25.10 14.31
N GLY A 589 36.20 25.27 13.77
CA GLY A 589 36.62 24.59 12.54
C GLY A 589 35.81 25.01 11.30
N ILE A 590 35.27 26.23 11.30
CA ILE A 590 34.46 26.79 10.20
C ILE A 590 35.36 27.67 9.31
N PRO A 591 35.98 27.13 8.24
CA PRO A 591 36.89 27.90 7.40
C PRO A 591 36.15 29.04 6.69
N PRO A 592 36.75 30.24 6.60
CA PRO A 592 36.13 31.43 6.05
C PRO A 592 35.81 31.30 4.57
N VAL A 593 34.76 32.01 4.12
CA VAL A 593 34.38 32.09 2.70
C VAL A 593 35.05 33.25 1.96
N THR A 594 35.59 34.23 2.68
CA THR A 594 36.29 35.41 2.16
C THR A 594 37.04 36.10 3.31
N THR A 595 37.91 37.06 3.04
CA THR A 595 38.56 37.87 4.08
C THR A 595 37.65 38.98 4.62
N GLY A 596 37.91 39.49 5.83
CA GLY A 596 37.13 40.60 6.39
C GLY A 596 37.22 41.89 5.57
N LYS A 597 38.36 42.10 4.88
CA LYS A 597 38.58 43.21 3.96
C LYS A 597 37.71 43.10 2.71
N GLU A 598 37.66 41.92 2.09
CA GLU A 598 36.80 41.66 0.94
C GLU A 598 35.32 41.81 1.33
N MET A 599 34.90 41.17 2.44
CA MET A 599 33.53 41.26 2.96
C MET A 599 33.06 42.70 3.17
N ALA A 600 33.85 43.54 3.85
CA ALA A 600 33.51 44.94 4.08
C ALA A 600 33.53 45.79 2.78
N SER A 601 34.37 45.42 1.81
CA SER A 601 34.46 46.12 0.51
C SER A 601 33.37 45.73 -0.50
N ALA A 602 32.79 44.53 -0.38
CA ALA A 602 31.77 44.02 -1.29
C ALA A 602 30.48 44.86 -1.20
N GLN A 603 29.92 45.24 -2.35
CA GLN A 603 28.67 46.01 -2.37
C GLN A 603 27.48 45.15 -1.89
N GLU A 604 27.43 43.89 -2.33
CA GLU A 604 26.60 42.82 -1.79
C GLU A 604 27.46 41.54 -1.74
N PRO A 605 27.57 40.83 -0.59
CA PRO A 605 28.25 39.54 -0.51
C PRO A 605 27.50 38.45 -1.30
N ASP A 606 28.22 37.45 -1.86
CA ASP A 606 27.54 36.37 -2.60
C ASP A 606 26.59 35.58 -1.69
N LYS A 607 25.32 35.55 -2.10
CA LYS A 607 24.21 34.93 -1.37
C LYS A 607 24.37 33.44 -1.20
N LEU A 608 24.95 32.74 -2.18
CA LEU A 608 25.13 31.29 -2.08
C LEU A 608 26.26 30.96 -1.08
N SER A 609 27.39 31.65 -1.18
CA SER A 609 28.51 31.55 -0.24
C SER A 609 28.11 31.92 1.19
N MET A 610 27.32 32.99 1.37
CA MET A 610 26.81 33.38 2.69
C MET A 610 25.81 32.39 3.26
N VAL A 611 24.84 31.90 2.47
CA VAL A 611 23.93 30.82 2.90
C VAL A 611 24.73 29.58 3.32
N MET A 612 25.76 29.19 2.56
CA MET A 612 26.61 28.03 2.87
C MET A 612 27.52 28.26 4.08
N TYR A 613 27.97 29.48 4.35
CA TYR A 613 28.76 29.81 5.53
C TYR A 613 27.90 29.82 6.79
N LEU A 614 26.81 30.58 6.79
CA LEU A 614 25.87 30.71 7.90
C LEU A 614 25.18 29.38 8.24
N SER A 615 24.95 28.52 7.24
CA SER A 615 24.48 27.14 7.45
C SER A 615 25.40 26.33 8.37
N LYS A 616 26.72 26.58 8.39
CA LYS A 616 27.64 25.88 9.31
C LYS A 616 27.37 26.28 10.77
N PHE A 617 27.14 27.56 11.05
CA PHE A 617 26.77 28.06 12.38
C PHE A 617 25.38 27.56 12.82
N TYR A 618 24.40 27.58 11.90
CA TYR A 618 23.07 27.03 12.14
C TYR A 618 23.13 25.54 12.49
N GLU A 619 23.84 24.73 11.71
CA GLU A 619 23.95 23.29 11.98
C GLU A 619 24.78 22.96 13.24
N LEU A 620 25.66 23.86 13.67
CA LEU A 620 26.47 23.71 14.90
C LEU A 620 25.69 24.08 16.17
N PHE A 621 24.89 25.15 16.13
CA PHE A 621 24.23 25.73 17.32
C PHE A 621 22.71 25.51 17.41
N ARG A 622 22.07 24.93 16.39
CA ARG A 622 20.63 24.58 16.46
C ARG A 622 20.39 23.57 17.60
N GLY A 623 19.47 23.91 18.51
CA GLY A 623 19.12 23.06 19.65
C GLY A 623 20.02 23.21 20.89
N THR A 624 21.06 24.05 20.86
CA THR A 624 21.85 24.37 22.06
C THR A 624 20.98 25.15 23.07
N PRO A 625 20.84 24.70 24.34
CA PRO A 625 20.07 25.44 25.33
C PRO A 625 20.73 26.77 25.70
N LEU A 626 20.04 27.89 25.43
CA LEU A 626 20.47 29.22 25.85
C LEU A 626 20.40 29.36 27.38
N ARG A 627 21.39 30.03 27.98
CA ARG A 627 21.31 30.45 29.38
C ARG A 627 20.44 31.72 29.49
N PRO A 628 19.62 31.88 30.56
CA PRO A 628 18.80 33.08 30.73
C PRO A 628 19.62 34.37 30.78
N VAL A 629 19.19 35.39 30.04
CA VAL A 629 19.92 36.67 29.87
C VAL A 629 19.50 37.70 30.92
N ASP A 630 19.30 37.25 32.18
CA ASP A 630 18.70 38.03 33.27
C ASP A 630 19.61 38.12 34.52
N SER A 631 20.90 38.44 34.31
CA SER A 631 21.89 38.60 35.40
C SER A 631 22.72 39.88 35.34
N TRP A 632 22.79 40.56 34.19
CA TRP A 632 23.80 41.62 33.92
C TRP A 632 23.46 43.01 34.49
N ARG A 633 22.60 43.10 35.52
CA ARG A 633 22.15 44.38 36.07
C ARG A 633 22.02 44.44 37.60
N LYS A 634 22.96 43.82 38.34
CA LYS A 634 23.24 44.16 39.75
C LYS A 634 24.65 43.75 40.20
N ASN A 635 25.20 44.58 41.08
CA ASN A 635 26.31 44.32 42.00
C ASN A 635 27.71 44.07 41.40
N TYR A 636 28.34 45.15 40.91
CA TYR A 636 29.71 45.42 41.34
C TYR A 636 29.68 45.81 42.83
N GLY A 637 30.56 45.25 43.66
CA GLY A 637 30.54 45.51 45.11
C GLY A 637 31.46 44.61 45.96
N GLU A 638 32.77 44.76 45.76
CA GLU A 638 33.85 44.54 46.75
C GLU A 638 34.02 43.18 47.48
N ASN A 639 35.22 42.59 47.29
CA ASN A 639 36.19 42.14 48.32
C ASN A 639 35.77 41.08 49.39
N ALA A 640 36.60 40.08 49.74
CA ALA A 640 37.90 39.62 49.22
C ALA A 640 38.25 38.21 49.76
N ASP A 641 39.24 37.55 49.13
CA ASP A 641 40.03 36.39 49.61
C ASP A 641 39.29 35.05 49.90
N LEU A 642 39.92 33.86 49.82
CA LEU A 642 41.36 33.52 49.70
C LEU A 642 41.56 32.25 48.82
N SER A 643 42.81 32.00 48.42
CA SER A 643 43.37 30.84 47.65
C SER A 643 42.87 29.43 48.02
N LEU A 644 43.04 28.34 47.25
CA LEU A 644 44.00 27.94 46.19
C LEU A 644 43.32 26.79 45.37
N ALA A 645 43.70 26.30 44.17
CA ALA A 645 44.92 26.38 43.36
C ALA A 645 44.57 26.42 41.85
N LYS A 646 45.16 27.32 41.06
CA LYS A 646 46.31 27.12 40.14
C LYS A 646 46.15 26.10 39.00
N SER A 647 45.79 26.66 37.85
CA SER A 647 45.95 26.16 36.48
C SER A 647 47.40 25.98 36.01
N SER A 648 47.58 25.18 34.95
CA SER A 648 48.59 25.45 33.91
C SER A 648 48.18 24.80 32.57
N ILE A 649 48.11 25.58 31.49
CA ILE A 649 47.87 25.11 30.12
C ILE A 649 49.22 24.89 29.43
N SER A 650 49.33 23.87 28.57
CA SER A 650 50.39 23.81 27.57
C SER A 650 49.90 23.15 26.27
N ASN A 651 50.05 23.85 25.15
CA ASN A 651 49.82 23.31 23.81
C ASN A 651 50.88 22.27 23.43
N ASN A 652 50.60 21.42 22.44
CA ASN A 652 51.35 21.48 21.17
C ASN A 652 50.72 20.61 20.06
N TYR A 653 50.81 21.13 18.83
CA TYR A 653 50.58 20.40 17.58
C TYR A 653 51.87 19.69 17.12
N LEU A 654 51.85 19.12 15.90
CA LEU A 654 52.91 18.41 15.16
C LEU A 654 52.99 16.89 15.45
N ASN A 655 53.31 16.01 14.49
CA ASN A 655 53.78 16.26 13.12
C ASN A 655 53.33 15.16 12.12
N LEU A 656 53.47 15.41 10.80
CA LEU A 656 53.11 14.46 9.74
C LEU A 656 54.18 13.38 9.51
N THR A 657 53.79 12.19 9.02
CA THR A 657 54.64 11.41 8.08
C THR A 657 53.87 10.40 7.21
N PHE A 658 53.92 10.60 5.90
CA PHE A 658 53.69 9.58 4.84
C PHE A 658 55.07 9.14 4.28
N PRO A 659 55.17 8.23 3.29
CA PRO A 659 54.57 6.89 3.14
C PRO A 659 55.66 5.83 2.79
N ARG A 660 55.30 4.54 2.59
CA ARG A 660 55.80 3.78 1.40
C ARG A 660 55.16 2.41 1.14
N LYS A 661 55.21 2.04 -0.15
CA LYS A 661 54.81 0.76 -0.76
C LYS A 661 55.84 -0.34 -0.46
N ARG A 662 55.42 -1.62 -0.38
CA ARG A 662 55.78 -2.68 -1.36
C ARG A 662 55.16 -4.06 -1.04
N THR A 663 54.57 -4.65 -2.07
CA THR A 663 54.39 -6.09 -2.31
C THR A 663 55.62 -6.67 -3.05
N PRO A 664 55.73 -7.98 -3.36
CA PRO A 664 55.12 -9.21 -2.78
C PRO A 664 56.15 -10.36 -2.55
N ARG A 665 55.64 -11.60 -2.35
CA ARG A 665 55.99 -12.84 -3.11
C ARG A 665 56.91 -13.91 -2.47
N VAL A 666 56.78 -15.13 -3.03
CA VAL A 666 57.66 -16.33 -2.97
C VAL A 666 57.35 -17.38 -1.87
N ASP A 667 56.45 -18.29 -2.23
CA ASP A 667 56.63 -19.75 -2.44
C ASP A 667 57.21 -20.69 -1.34
N GLY A 668 56.63 -21.91 -1.31
CA GLY A 668 57.04 -23.03 -0.45
C GLY A 668 56.23 -24.32 -0.74
N HIS A 669 56.50 -24.96 -1.88
CA HIS A 669 55.89 -26.24 -2.31
C HIS A 669 56.68 -27.48 -1.83
N THR A 670 56.02 -28.66 -1.90
CA THR A 670 56.48 -30.08 -1.97
C THR A 670 55.47 -30.92 -1.14
N GLU A 671 54.54 -31.70 -1.71
CA GLU A 671 54.66 -32.99 -2.45
C GLU A 671 55.12 -34.17 -1.54
N GLU A 672 54.76 -35.45 -1.73
CA GLU A 672 53.88 -36.14 -2.72
C GLU A 672 52.50 -36.50 -2.05
N SER A 673 51.75 -37.62 -2.23
CA SER A 673 51.71 -38.82 -3.11
C SER A 673 50.25 -39.33 -3.33
N ASP A 674 50.04 -40.58 -3.77
CA ASP A 674 49.38 -40.82 -5.07
C ASP A 674 48.68 -42.22 -5.23
N MET A 675 47.83 -42.37 -6.26
CA MET A 675 47.27 -43.62 -6.87
C MET A 675 46.38 -44.56 -6.00
N SER A 676 45.42 -45.36 -6.54
CA SER A 676 44.69 -45.31 -7.84
C SER A 676 43.43 -46.21 -7.92
N LYS A 677 42.43 -45.75 -8.70
CA LYS A 677 41.54 -46.46 -9.66
C LYS A 677 41.29 -47.99 -9.53
N ARG A 678 39.99 -48.41 -9.54
CA ARG A 678 39.36 -49.21 -10.66
C ARG A 678 37.91 -49.70 -10.42
N ARG A 679 37.06 -49.52 -11.47
CA ARG A 679 35.95 -50.41 -11.96
C ARG A 679 34.73 -50.69 -11.04
N ARG A 680 33.56 -51.14 -11.52
CA ARG A 680 32.81 -51.03 -12.82
C ARG A 680 31.44 -51.74 -12.63
N THR A 681 30.36 -51.26 -13.26
CA THR A 681 29.02 -51.92 -13.42
C THR A 681 28.25 -52.27 -12.12
N GLY A 682 26.93 -52.13 -11.99
CA GLY A 682 25.90 -51.66 -12.93
C GLY A 682 24.97 -52.78 -13.41
N PHE A 683 23.77 -52.89 -12.82
CA PHE A 683 22.58 -53.63 -13.31
C PHE A 683 21.30 -53.08 -12.62
N SER A 684 20.12 -53.66 -12.87
CA SER A 684 18.89 -52.88 -13.10
C SER A 684 17.57 -53.46 -12.55
N ASN A 685 16.58 -52.55 -12.40
CA ASN A 685 15.13 -52.73 -12.62
C ASN A 685 14.23 -53.43 -11.58
N LEU A 686 12.98 -52.91 -11.53
CA LEU A 686 11.69 -53.56 -11.17
C LEU A 686 11.51 -54.03 -9.71
N ASP A 687 10.29 -54.07 -9.12
CA ASP A 687 8.92 -54.08 -9.68
C ASP A 687 7.96 -53.06 -9.02
N GLU A 688 6.91 -52.70 -9.76
CA GLU A 688 5.55 -52.45 -9.24
C GLU A 688 4.68 -53.66 -9.68
N PRO A 689 3.59 -54.06 -8.99
CA PRO A 689 2.30 -53.56 -9.49
C PRO A 689 1.11 -53.52 -8.49
N SER A 690 0.08 -52.79 -8.91
CA SER A 690 -1.35 -53.16 -8.82
C SER A 690 -2.08 -53.07 -7.47
N SER A 691 -2.85 -52.00 -7.37
CA SER A 691 -4.30 -51.99 -7.09
C SER A 691 -5.02 -53.33 -6.89
N PHE A 692 -5.93 -53.38 -5.90
CA PHE A 692 -7.31 -53.83 -6.14
C PHE A 692 -8.32 -53.06 -5.29
N SER A 693 -9.56 -52.97 -5.78
CA SER A 693 -10.68 -52.23 -5.15
C SER A 693 -11.75 -53.19 -4.63
N SER A 694 -12.37 -52.85 -3.50
CA SER A 694 -13.58 -53.51 -3.01
C SER A 694 -14.69 -52.50 -2.68
N ARG A 695 -15.76 -52.55 -3.48
CA ARG A 695 -17.12 -52.14 -3.11
C ARG A 695 -17.63 -53.11 -1.99
N SER A 696 -18.76 -52.93 -1.30
CA SER A 696 -19.93 -52.08 -1.52
C SER A 696 -20.82 -52.05 -0.26
N LEU A 697 -21.87 -51.22 -0.27
CA LEU A 697 -23.11 -51.31 0.55
C LEU A 697 -22.96 -51.16 2.09
N GLY A 698 -23.88 -50.51 2.83
CA GLY A 698 -25.01 -49.67 2.39
C GLY A 698 -26.33 -49.97 3.11
N SER A 699 -26.66 -49.20 4.15
CA SER A 699 -28.01 -49.09 4.73
C SER A 699 -28.15 -47.77 5.51
N GLN A 700 -29.39 -47.30 5.67
CA GLN A 700 -29.74 -45.98 6.22
C GLN A 700 -30.21 -46.10 7.68
N GLU A 701 -30.08 -45.03 8.47
CA GLU A 701 -31.28 -44.30 8.93
C GLU A 701 -30.95 -42.88 9.40
N SER A 702 -31.96 -42.12 9.82
CA SER A 702 -31.99 -40.64 9.68
C SER A 702 -32.03 -39.84 10.98
N GLY A 703 -31.48 -38.62 10.93
CA GLY A 703 -31.57 -37.63 12.01
C GLY A 703 -31.18 -36.22 11.52
N SER A 704 -32.16 -35.37 11.22
CA SER A 704 -31.90 -34.06 10.60
C SER A 704 -31.56 -32.96 11.61
N SER A 705 -30.61 -32.10 11.28
CA SER A 705 -30.53 -30.73 11.79
C SER A 705 -29.88 -29.81 10.75
N LYS A 706 -30.30 -28.54 10.71
CA LYS A 706 -30.03 -27.61 9.61
C LYS A 706 -28.82 -26.73 9.92
N GLU A 707 -27.82 -26.70 9.05
CA GLU A 707 -26.85 -25.60 8.99
C GLU A 707 -27.25 -24.60 7.89
N GLY A 708 -27.32 -23.32 8.24
CA GLY A 708 -27.61 -22.23 7.30
C GLY A 708 -26.31 -21.66 6.73
N GLY A 709 -25.96 -22.04 5.50
CA GLY A 709 -24.77 -21.51 4.83
C GLY A 709 -24.90 -20.03 4.48
N SER A 710 -24.11 -19.17 5.13
CA SER A 710 -23.92 -17.77 4.74
C SER A 710 -22.46 -17.35 4.93
N GLN A 711 -21.70 -17.35 3.83
CA GLN A 711 -20.34 -16.79 3.74
C GLN A 711 -20.05 -16.31 2.31
N ASN A 712 -18.96 -15.53 2.17
CA ASN A 712 -18.28 -15.20 0.90
C ASN A 712 -18.87 -14.06 0.05
N LYS A 713 -19.03 -12.86 0.64
CA LYS A 713 -18.89 -11.59 -0.13
C LYS A 713 -17.55 -10.87 0.09
N VAL A 714 -16.90 -11.07 1.24
CA VAL A 714 -15.65 -10.36 1.62
C VAL A 714 -14.41 -10.78 0.80
N LYS A 715 -14.38 -12.00 0.26
CA LYS A 715 -13.19 -12.59 -0.41
C LYS A 715 -12.86 -12.02 -1.80
N SER A 716 -13.55 -11.00 -2.29
CA SER A 716 -13.37 -10.47 -3.66
C SER A 716 -12.78 -9.06 -3.74
N MET A 717 -12.61 -8.36 -2.62
CA MET A 717 -12.31 -6.91 -2.65
C MET A 717 -10.83 -6.57 -2.40
N ALA A 718 -10.05 -7.47 -1.80
CA ALA A 718 -8.66 -7.18 -1.41
C ALA A 718 -7.71 -7.01 -2.61
N SER A 719 -7.92 -7.75 -3.71
CA SER A 719 -7.10 -7.66 -4.92
C SER A 719 -7.25 -6.32 -5.65
N GLN A 720 -8.39 -5.65 -5.54
CA GLN A 720 -8.70 -4.41 -6.25
C GLN A 720 -8.13 -3.15 -5.56
N LEU A 721 -7.36 -3.31 -4.48
CA LEU A 721 -6.85 -2.20 -3.65
C LEU A 721 -5.40 -1.83 -3.94
N GLN A 722 -4.75 -2.53 -4.86
CA GLN A 722 -3.35 -2.25 -5.20
C GLN A 722 -3.24 -1.21 -6.33
N ALA A 723 -4.06 -1.31 -7.39
CA ALA A 723 -4.04 -0.37 -8.52
C ALA A 723 -4.34 1.09 -8.12
N LYS A 724 -5.42 1.36 -7.37
CA LYS A 724 -5.88 2.75 -7.13
C LYS A 724 -5.00 3.61 -6.21
N PHE A 725 -3.88 3.08 -5.71
CA PHE A 725 -2.87 3.89 -5.02
C PHE A 725 -1.90 4.61 -5.99
N GLU A 726 -1.75 4.13 -7.22
CA GLU A 726 -0.77 4.67 -8.18
C GLU A 726 -1.37 5.83 -9.00
N GLU A 727 -2.62 5.68 -9.48
CA GLU A 727 -3.45 6.71 -10.15
C GLU A 727 -3.50 8.06 -9.38
N SER A 728 -3.55 7.98 -8.04
CA SER A 728 -3.87 9.09 -7.13
C SER A 728 -2.78 10.18 -7.00
N THR A 729 -1.71 10.14 -7.79
CA THR A 729 -0.52 11.00 -7.63
C THR A 729 -0.52 12.30 -8.44
N ARG A 730 -1.31 12.42 -9.51
CA ARG A 730 -1.31 13.60 -10.41
C ARG A 730 -2.26 14.70 -9.94
N ASN A 731 -1.78 15.94 -9.85
CA ASN A 731 -2.56 17.12 -9.45
C ASN A 731 -3.13 17.90 -10.66
N PRO A 732 -4.31 18.53 -10.55
CA PRO A 732 -4.89 19.36 -11.61
C PRO A 732 -4.42 20.82 -11.55
N SER A 733 -4.20 21.46 -12.70
CA SER A 733 -4.14 22.92 -12.81
C SER A 733 -4.51 23.41 -14.22
N LEU A 734 -4.96 24.68 -14.29
CA LEU A 734 -5.37 25.47 -15.46
C LEU A 734 -6.83 25.33 -15.95
N LEU A 735 -7.70 26.19 -15.39
CA LEU A 735 -8.85 26.74 -16.11
C LEU A 735 -8.37 27.75 -17.18
N LYS A 736 -9.22 27.98 -18.19
CA LYS A 736 -8.95 28.86 -19.33
C LYS A 736 -8.55 30.29 -18.89
N GLN A 737 -7.56 30.86 -19.57
CA GLN A 737 -7.46 32.31 -19.76
C GLN A 737 -7.41 32.61 -21.27
N GLU A 738 -8.21 33.57 -21.72
CA GLU A 738 -8.33 33.93 -23.13
C GLU A 738 -7.19 34.85 -23.58
N ARG A 739 -6.80 34.76 -24.86
CA ARG A 739 -5.79 35.66 -25.43
C ARG A 739 -6.42 36.98 -25.85
N VAL A 740 -5.86 38.09 -25.41
CA VAL A 740 -6.10 39.41 -25.99
C VAL A 740 -5.01 39.75 -26.99
N SER A 741 -5.42 40.13 -28.20
CA SER A 741 -4.61 40.86 -29.18
C SER A 741 -5.50 41.97 -29.74
N GLY A 742 -5.26 43.22 -29.35
CA GLY A 742 -6.22 44.32 -29.55
C GLY A 742 -5.71 45.47 -30.39
N LEU A 743 -6.59 46.44 -30.68
CA LEU A 743 -6.23 47.76 -31.17
C LEU A 743 -7.36 48.79 -30.93
N GLY A 744 -7.02 50.00 -30.47
CA GLY A 744 -7.72 51.23 -30.87
C GLY A 744 -8.76 51.89 -29.94
N LYS A 745 -8.34 53.05 -29.38
CA LYS A 745 -9.11 54.31 -29.15
C LYS A 745 -10.16 54.44 -28.01
N LEU A 746 -9.73 55.16 -26.97
CA LEU A 746 -10.23 56.48 -26.51
C LEU A 746 -11.76 56.73 -26.30
N VAL A 747 -12.15 57.07 -25.06
CA VAL A 747 -12.76 58.37 -24.60
C VAL A 747 -13.16 58.27 -23.09
N GLN A 748 -13.55 59.38 -22.46
CA GLN A 748 -13.55 59.63 -21.01
C GLN A 748 -14.89 59.45 -20.25
N CYS A 749 -14.76 59.30 -18.92
CA CYS A 749 -15.57 59.92 -17.84
C CYS A 749 -17.02 59.49 -17.49
N SER A 750 -17.12 59.03 -16.23
CA SER A 750 -18.09 59.45 -15.18
C SER A 750 -19.48 58.79 -15.09
N PRO A 751 -20.10 58.74 -13.88
CA PRO A 751 -21.30 57.93 -13.59
C PRO A 751 -22.59 58.73 -13.32
N SER A 752 -23.76 58.09 -13.50
CA SER A 752 -25.07 58.53 -12.99
C SER A 752 -26.14 57.44 -13.09
N ASP A 753 -27.02 57.31 -12.09
CA ASP A 753 -28.18 56.40 -12.08
C ASP A 753 -29.44 56.99 -12.84
N PRO A 754 -30.70 56.58 -12.59
CA PRO A 754 -31.56 55.95 -13.60
C PRO A 754 -32.75 56.84 -14.06
N PRO A 755 -33.64 56.35 -14.95
CA PRO A 755 -35.05 56.29 -14.54
C PRO A 755 -35.98 55.21 -15.17
N VAL A 756 -36.78 54.57 -14.31
CA VAL A 756 -38.28 54.50 -14.33
C VAL A 756 -39.06 53.91 -15.54
N HIS A 757 -39.65 52.73 -15.29
CA HIS A 757 -40.98 52.19 -15.70
C HIS A 757 -41.51 52.19 -17.15
N SER A 758 -41.97 50.99 -17.55
CA SER A 758 -43.32 50.78 -18.11
C SER A 758 -43.95 49.46 -17.54
N ARG A 759 -45.28 49.31 -17.55
CA ARG A 759 -46.02 48.14 -17.01
C ARG A 759 -46.59 47.28 -18.15
N SER A 760 -46.66 45.95 -18.07
CA SER A 760 -47.81 45.17 -17.53
C SER A 760 -47.70 43.70 -18.01
N PRO A 761 -48.48 42.71 -17.50
CA PRO A 761 -49.16 42.56 -16.20
C PRO A 761 -48.61 41.32 -15.42
N LYS A 762 -49.19 41.01 -14.24
CA LYS A 762 -48.74 39.89 -13.39
C LYS A 762 -49.38 38.54 -13.76
N LEU A 763 -48.57 37.48 -13.85
CA LEU A 763 -48.98 36.16 -13.32
C LEU A 763 -48.59 36.08 -11.83
N LYS A 764 -49.23 35.19 -11.08
CA LYS A 764 -48.85 34.85 -9.70
C LYS A 764 -48.06 33.56 -9.71
N GLU A 765 -46.84 33.57 -9.16
CA GLU A 765 -46.17 32.33 -8.75
C GLU A 765 -46.88 31.75 -7.52
N PRO A 766 -47.08 30.42 -7.44
CA PRO A 766 -47.56 29.77 -6.23
C PRO A 766 -46.39 29.58 -5.24
N THR A 767 -46.54 30.07 -4.01
CA THR A 767 -45.64 29.73 -2.91
C THR A 767 -45.61 28.22 -2.67
N PRO A 768 -44.44 27.57 -2.58
CA PRO A 768 -44.36 26.13 -2.32
C PRO A 768 -44.91 25.81 -0.92
N SER A 769 -45.83 24.85 -0.86
CA SER A 769 -46.34 24.31 0.41
C SER A 769 -45.33 23.34 1.04
N PRO A 770 -45.25 23.25 2.38
CA PRO A 770 -44.34 22.33 3.04
C PRO A 770 -44.69 20.86 2.74
N PRO A 771 -43.69 19.95 2.66
CA PRO A 771 -43.92 18.56 2.31
C PRO A 771 -44.74 17.82 3.38
N PRO A 772 -45.62 16.87 2.98
CA PRO A 772 -46.43 16.11 3.92
C PRO A 772 -45.58 15.09 4.70
N PRO A 773 -45.90 14.82 5.97
CA PRO A 773 -45.05 13.99 6.84
C PRO A 773 -44.88 12.55 6.34
N LEU A 774 -43.66 12.02 6.49
CA LEU A 774 -43.16 10.71 6.02
C LEU A 774 -44.10 9.50 6.22
N LYS A 775 -44.96 9.52 7.24
CA LYS A 775 -46.00 8.49 7.47
C LYS A 775 -47.03 8.39 6.32
N ARG A 776 -47.25 9.45 5.52
CA ARG A 776 -48.07 9.39 4.30
C ARG A 776 -47.31 8.79 3.11
N GLN A 777 -46.04 9.17 2.89
CA GLN A 777 -45.21 8.57 1.83
C GLN A 777 -45.06 7.05 2.00
N LYS A 778 -44.68 6.56 3.19
CA LYS A 778 -44.61 5.11 3.45
C LYS A 778 -45.96 4.39 3.30
N ARG A 779 -47.10 5.10 3.38
CA ARG A 779 -48.43 4.52 3.10
C ARG A 779 -48.73 4.47 1.60
N ALA A 780 -48.39 5.52 0.84
CA ALA A 780 -48.54 5.55 -0.62
C ALA A 780 -47.63 4.52 -1.30
N GLN A 781 -46.37 4.39 -0.87
CA GLN A 781 -45.39 3.46 -1.42
C GLN A 781 -45.77 1.98 -1.15
N ASN A 782 -46.34 1.69 0.03
CA ASN A 782 -46.94 0.37 0.30
C ASN A 782 -48.24 0.12 -0.47
N LEU A 783 -49.00 1.16 -0.84
CA LEU A 783 -50.17 1.03 -1.72
C LEU A 783 -49.72 0.68 -3.14
N ALA A 784 -48.75 1.42 -3.68
CA ALA A 784 -48.14 1.19 -4.99
C ALA A 784 -47.52 -0.22 -5.08
N ASN A 785 -46.84 -0.71 -4.04
CA ASN A 785 -46.35 -2.09 -4.01
C ASN A 785 -47.49 -3.12 -3.99
N ARG A 786 -48.58 -2.89 -3.23
CA ARG A 786 -49.77 -3.75 -3.24
C ARG A 786 -50.49 -3.76 -4.59
N GLU A 787 -50.49 -2.64 -5.30
CA GLU A 787 -51.02 -2.55 -6.66
C GLU A 787 -50.09 -3.23 -7.67
N PHE A 788 -48.77 -3.04 -7.57
CA PHE A 788 -47.78 -3.75 -8.37
C PHE A 788 -47.91 -5.27 -8.21
N HIS A 789 -48.10 -5.79 -6.99
CA HIS A 789 -48.34 -7.22 -6.81
C HIS A 789 -49.66 -7.70 -7.44
N LYS A 790 -50.71 -6.87 -7.46
CA LYS A 790 -51.99 -7.16 -8.14
C LYS A 790 -51.95 -7.08 -9.66
N LYS A 791 -51.03 -6.32 -10.25
CA LYS A 791 -50.84 -6.25 -11.72
C LYS A 791 -50.56 -7.65 -12.29
N ASN A 792 -51.11 -7.95 -13.46
CA ASN A 792 -50.87 -9.22 -14.14
C ASN A 792 -49.48 -9.25 -14.82
N ILE A 793 -49.07 -10.41 -15.34
CA ILE A 793 -47.72 -10.62 -15.89
C ILE A 793 -47.43 -9.66 -17.06
N LYS A 794 -48.42 -9.32 -17.90
CA LYS A 794 -48.26 -8.39 -19.03
C LYS A 794 -47.96 -6.96 -18.57
N GLU A 795 -48.64 -6.52 -17.51
CA GLU A 795 -48.44 -5.19 -16.91
C GLU A 795 -47.09 -5.08 -16.19
N LYS A 796 -46.67 -6.17 -15.53
CA LYS A 796 -45.33 -6.26 -14.90
C LYS A 796 -44.21 -6.28 -15.95
N ALA A 797 -44.40 -6.92 -17.10
CA ALA A 797 -43.44 -6.91 -18.19
C ALA A 797 -43.26 -5.51 -18.81
N ALA A 798 -44.36 -4.80 -19.10
CA ALA A 798 -44.30 -3.42 -19.60
C ALA A 798 -43.59 -2.46 -18.60
N HIS A 799 -43.90 -2.60 -17.31
CA HIS A 799 -43.25 -1.84 -16.24
C HIS A 799 -41.74 -2.12 -16.09
N LEU A 800 -41.26 -3.30 -16.53
CA LEU A 800 -39.84 -3.63 -16.56
C LEU A 800 -39.16 -3.10 -17.83
N ALA A 801 -39.80 -3.23 -19.00
CA ALA A 801 -39.27 -2.70 -20.26
C ALA A 801 -39.07 -1.16 -20.21
N SER A 802 -39.99 -0.44 -19.57
CA SER A 802 -39.92 1.01 -19.35
C SER A 802 -38.73 1.48 -18.49
N MET A 803 -37.97 0.59 -17.84
CA MET A 803 -36.77 0.95 -17.08
C MET A 803 -35.46 0.77 -17.88
N PHE A 804 -35.53 0.28 -19.12
CA PHE A 804 -34.35 -0.01 -19.96
C PHE A 804 -34.38 0.67 -21.34
N GLY A 805 -35.26 1.65 -21.55
CA GLY A 805 -35.31 2.49 -22.75
C GLY A 805 -35.99 3.81 -22.44
N HIS A 806 -35.50 4.91 -23.02
CA HIS A 806 -35.95 6.26 -22.71
C HIS A 806 -36.26 7.03 -23.99
N GLU A 807 -37.55 7.15 -24.32
CA GLU A 807 -38.21 8.29 -24.99
C GLU A 807 -39.74 8.07 -24.96
N ASP A 808 -40.52 9.16 -24.96
CA ASP A 808 -41.95 9.20 -24.61
C ASP A 808 -42.91 9.13 -25.83
N VAL A 809 -44.22 9.37 -25.60
CA VAL A 809 -45.38 9.60 -26.53
C VAL A 809 -46.44 8.45 -26.52
N PRO A 810 -47.78 8.73 -26.58
CA PRO A 810 -48.73 8.10 -25.64
C PRO A 810 -49.80 7.12 -26.19
N GLN A 811 -50.81 6.81 -25.35
CA GLN A 811 -51.80 5.73 -25.41
C GLN A 811 -52.96 5.90 -26.44
N ASP A 812 -53.53 4.78 -26.93
CA ASP A 812 -54.97 4.45 -26.71
C ASP A 812 -55.32 2.94 -26.95
N SER A 813 -56.44 2.52 -26.34
CA SER A 813 -57.37 1.42 -26.69
C SER A 813 -56.98 -0.06 -26.59
N MET A 814 -58.01 -0.91 -26.41
CA MET A 814 -57.89 -2.36 -26.17
C MET A 814 -58.89 -3.19 -27.01
N ARG A 815 -58.48 -4.37 -27.50
CA ARG A 815 -59.32 -5.61 -27.41
C ARG A 815 -58.59 -6.95 -27.73
N LYS A 816 -58.61 -7.83 -26.73
CA LYS A 816 -58.82 -9.30 -26.72
C LYS A 816 -57.99 -10.28 -27.61
N VAL A 817 -57.50 -11.31 -26.91
CA VAL A 817 -57.10 -12.67 -27.34
C VAL A 817 -55.93 -12.77 -28.32
N PHE A 818 -54.76 -13.18 -27.78
CA PHE A 818 -53.48 -13.49 -28.44
C PHE A 818 -53.36 -13.23 -29.95
N PRO A 819 -52.95 -12.00 -30.33
CA PRO A 819 -52.43 -11.74 -31.67
C PRO A 819 -50.97 -11.25 -31.62
N LEU A 820 -50.30 -11.49 -32.75
CA LEU A 820 -49.04 -10.89 -33.13
C LEU A 820 -49.11 -9.36 -33.00
N ASN A 821 -48.20 -8.78 -32.21
CA ASN A 821 -47.54 -7.49 -32.45
C ASN A 821 -46.61 -7.11 -31.28
N LEU A 822 -45.47 -7.82 -31.18
CA LEU A 822 -44.23 -7.09 -30.94
C LEU A 822 -43.75 -6.62 -32.32
N GLY A 823 -44.06 -5.38 -32.66
CA GLY A 823 -43.31 -4.64 -33.66
C GLY A 823 -42.14 -3.93 -32.97
N GLY A 824 -40.97 -3.79 -33.60
CA GLY A 824 -40.59 -4.33 -34.91
C GLY A 824 -39.98 -5.74 -34.87
N SER A 825 -39.82 -6.32 -36.05
CA SER A 825 -38.73 -7.27 -36.27
C SER A 825 -37.40 -6.51 -36.30
N ASP A 826 -36.51 -6.77 -35.34
CA ASP A 826 -35.11 -6.37 -35.47
C ASP A 826 -34.55 -7.00 -36.75
N THR A 827 -34.33 -6.15 -37.75
CA THR A 827 -33.81 -6.55 -39.06
C THR A 827 -32.40 -6.01 -39.21
N CYS A 828 -31.52 -6.81 -39.79
CA CYS A 828 -30.14 -6.40 -40.01
C CYS A 828 -30.12 -5.20 -40.95
N HIS A 829 -29.47 -4.12 -40.52
CA HIS A 829 -29.41 -2.87 -41.28
C HIS A 829 -28.93 -3.09 -42.72
N PHE A 830 -28.01 -4.02 -42.96
CA PHE A 830 -27.54 -4.36 -44.30
C PHE A 830 -28.49 -5.30 -45.06
N CYS A 831 -28.70 -6.54 -44.57
CA CYS A 831 -29.38 -7.58 -45.36
C CYS A 831 -30.93 -7.59 -45.22
N LYS A 832 -31.49 -6.76 -44.34
CA LYS A 832 -32.93 -6.60 -44.01
C LYS A 832 -33.66 -7.88 -43.56
N LYS A 833 -32.96 -8.99 -43.34
CA LYS A 833 -33.51 -10.22 -42.72
C LYS A 833 -33.58 -10.06 -41.19
N ARG A 834 -34.46 -10.82 -40.53
CA ARG A 834 -34.57 -10.89 -39.05
C ARG A 834 -33.22 -11.26 -38.43
N VAL A 835 -32.90 -10.62 -37.31
CA VAL A 835 -31.79 -10.98 -36.42
C VAL A 835 -32.38 -11.58 -35.14
N TYR A 836 -31.89 -12.75 -34.72
CA TYR A 836 -32.29 -13.39 -33.45
C TYR A 836 -31.41 -12.88 -32.29
N VAL A 837 -31.88 -12.99 -31.05
CA VAL A 837 -31.29 -12.30 -29.89
C VAL A 837 -29.83 -12.70 -29.67
N MET A 838 -29.49 -13.97 -29.90
CA MET A 838 -28.14 -14.51 -29.69
C MET A 838 -27.11 -14.11 -30.76
N GLU A 839 -27.53 -13.82 -31.99
CA GLU A 839 -26.66 -13.38 -33.10
C GLU A 839 -26.63 -11.84 -33.30
N ARG A 840 -27.43 -11.10 -32.53
CA ARG A 840 -27.66 -9.66 -32.69
C ARG A 840 -26.49 -8.84 -32.14
N LEU A 841 -25.73 -8.23 -33.06
CA LEU A 841 -24.86 -7.10 -32.74
C LEU A 841 -25.68 -5.80 -32.75
N SER A 842 -25.29 -4.83 -31.91
CA SER A 842 -25.86 -3.48 -31.88
C SER A 842 -24.76 -2.44 -31.91
N ALA A 843 -24.87 -1.47 -32.80
CA ALA A 843 -23.95 -0.33 -32.93
C ALA A 843 -24.72 0.86 -33.53
N GLU A 844 -24.47 2.08 -33.04
CA GLU A 844 -25.03 3.33 -33.58
C GLU A 844 -26.57 3.33 -33.73
N GLY A 845 -27.29 2.70 -32.78
CA GLY A 845 -28.75 2.56 -32.83
C GLY A 845 -29.28 1.59 -33.91
N HIS A 846 -28.41 0.74 -34.47
CA HIS A 846 -28.72 -0.22 -35.51
C HIS A 846 -28.35 -1.65 -35.12
N PHE A 847 -29.06 -2.63 -35.70
CA PHE A 847 -28.86 -4.06 -35.46
C PHE A 847 -28.25 -4.75 -36.68
N PHE A 848 -27.41 -5.76 -36.43
CA PHE A 848 -26.68 -6.48 -37.46
C PHE A 848 -26.54 -7.98 -37.12
N HIS A 849 -26.57 -8.85 -38.13
CA HIS A 849 -25.91 -10.15 -38.04
C HIS A 849 -24.40 -9.94 -37.94
N ARG A 850 -23.69 -10.80 -37.19
CA ARG A 850 -22.21 -10.77 -37.14
C ARG A 850 -21.58 -10.75 -38.54
N GLU A 851 -21.99 -11.65 -39.42
CA GLU A 851 -21.50 -11.73 -40.80
C GLU A 851 -21.89 -10.55 -41.71
N CYS A 852 -22.80 -9.67 -41.28
CA CYS A 852 -23.20 -8.48 -42.04
C CYS A 852 -22.46 -7.22 -41.58
N PHE A 853 -21.98 -7.16 -40.33
CA PHE A 853 -21.29 -5.98 -39.80
C PHE A 853 -19.87 -5.90 -40.38
N ARG A 854 -19.70 -5.19 -41.51
CA ARG A 854 -18.48 -5.20 -42.33
C ARG A 854 -17.94 -3.80 -42.63
N CYS A 855 -16.64 -3.70 -42.86
CA CYS A 855 -16.00 -2.47 -43.33
C CYS A 855 -16.44 -2.12 -44.76
N SER A 856 -16.87 -0.88 -44.95
CA SER A 856 -17.34 -0.33 -46.23
C SER A 856 -16.25 -0.17 -47.31
N VAL A 857 -14.99 -0.55 -47.03
CA VAL A 857 -13.84 -0.48 -47.95
C VAL A 857 -13.29 -1.86 -48.28
N CYS A 858 -12.99 -2.68 -47.26
CA CYS A 858 -12.36 -3.99 -47.44
C CYS A 858 -13.28 -5.20 -47.19
N ALA A 859 -14.57 -4.98 -46.89
CA ALA A 859 -15.57 -6.01 -46.57
C ALA A 859 -15.23 -6.98 -45.42
N THR A 860 -14.12 -6.79 -44.70
CA THR A 860 -13.76 -7.53 -43.48
C THR A 860 -14.84 -7.33 -42.42
N THR A 861 -15.21 -8.40 -41.72
CA THR A 861 -16.10 -8.36 -40.56
C THR A 861 -15.51 -7.47 -39.47
N LEU A 862 -16.33 -6.64 -38.84
CA LEU A 862 -15.95 -5.72 -37.78
C LEU A 862 -16.28 -6.32 -36.41
N ARG A 863 -15.42 -6.04 -35.42
CA ARG A 863 -15.65 -6.34 -34.01
C ARG A 863 -16.12 -5.07 -33.29
N LEU A 864 -17.00 -5.19 -32.29
CA LEU A 864 -17.60 -4.04 -31.61
C LEU A 864 -16.58 -3.11 -30.92
N ALA A 865 -15.43 -3.63 -30.48
CA ALA A 865 -14.33 -2.83 -29.92
C ALA A 865 -13.38 -2.21 -31.00
N ALA A 866 -13.57 -2.53 -32.28
CA ALA A 866 -12.58 -2.31 -33.35
C ALA A 866 -13.14 -1.67 -34.64
N TYR A 867 -14.32 -1.05 -34.60
CA TYR A 867 -14.86 -0.27 -35.71
C TYR A 867 -14.67 1.25 -35.51
N ALA A 868 -14.99 2.00 -36.55
CA ALA A 868 -15.28 3.43 -36.50
C ALA A 868 -16.46 3.72 -37.43
N PHE A 869 -17.34 4.65 -37.02
CA PHE A 869 -18.51 5.07 -37.78
C PHE A 869 -18.30 6.49 -38.34
N ASP A 870 -18.72 6.70 -39.58
CA ASP A 870 -18.83 8.03 -40.16
C ASP A 870 -20.32 8.43 -40.21
N CYS A 871 -20.69 9.39 -39.36
CA CYS A 871 -22.06 9.88 -39.22
C CYS A 871 -22.48 10.83 -40.35
N GLU A 872 -21.56 11.35 -41.17
CA GLU A 872 -21.90 12.14 -42.37
C GLU A 872 -22.27 11.22 -43.54
N GLU A 873 -21.58 10.07 -43.67
CA GLU A 873 -21.79 9.08 -44.74
C GLU A 873 -22.71 7.90 -44.35
N GLY A 874 -23.01 7.73 -43.05
CA GLY A 874 -23.78 6.60 -42.50
C GLY A 874 -23.07 5.25 -42.60
N LYS A 875 -21.73 5.22 -42.59
CA LYS A 875 -20.92 4.05 -42.97
C LYS A 875 -19.96 3.58 -41.89
N PHE A 876 -19.74 2.27 -41.88
CA PHE A 876 -18.86 1.58 -40.93
C PHE A 876 -17.51 1.23 -41.55
N TYR A 877 -16.44 1.42 -40.79
CA TYR A 877 -15.06 1.23 -41.23
C TYR A 877 -14.26 0.49 -40.16
N CYS A 878 -13.18 -0.21 -40.54
CA CYS A 878 -12.15 -0.58 -39.57
C CYS A 878 -11.23 0.64 -39.32
N LYS A 879 -10.59 0.70 -38.15
CA LYS A 879 -9.77 1.85 -37.71
C LYS A 879 -8.77 2.34 -38.79
N PRO A 880 -8.00 1.48 -39.52
CA PRO A 880 -7.09 1.93 -40.57
C PRO A 880 -7.81 2.61 -41.75
N HIS A 881 -8.90 2.03 -42.27
CA HIS A 881 -9.64 2.63 -43.39
C HIS A 881 -10.37 3.90 -42.99
N PHE A 882 -10.81 4.05 -41.74
CA PHE A 882 -11.39 5.30 -41.24
C PHE A 882 -10.36 6.44 -41.23
N ILE A 883 -9.13 6.15 -40.75
CA ILE A 883 -8.02 7.12 -40.76
C ILE A 883 -7.69 7.53 -42.21
N TYR A 884 -7.55 6.55 -43.11
CA TYR A 884 -7.28 6.80 -44.54
C TYR A 884 -8.41 7.58 -45.25
N CYS A 885 -9.67 7.30 -44.91
CA CYS A 885 -10.80 8.07 -45.40
C CYS A 885 -10.78 9.50 -44.85
N LYS A 886 -10.55 9.74 -43.55
CA LYS A 886 -10.50 11.10 -43.00
C LYS A 886 -9.30 11.92 -43.46
N THR A 887 -8.14 11.31 -43.75
CA THR A 887 -7.03 12.05 -44.38
C THR A 887 -7.34 12.41 -45.84
N ASN A 888 -7.88 11.48 -46.64
CA ASN A 888 -8.35 11.78 -48.00
C ASN A 888 -9.49 12.81 -48.03
N ASN A 889 -10.46 12.73 -47.12
CA ASN A 889 -11.59 13.67 -47.11
C ASN A 889 -11.13 15.07 -46.66
N LYS A 890 -10.18 15.18 -45.71
CA LYS A 890 -9.49 16.45 -45.41
C LYS A 890 -8.70 16.99 -46.62
N GLN A 891 -8.05 16.14 -47.40
CA GLN A 891 -7.38 16.56 -48.65
C GLN A 891 -8.38 16.99 -49.74
N ARG A 892 -9.53 16.30 -49.89
CA ARG A 892 -10.62 16.72 -50.78
C ARG A 892 -11.22 18.05 -50.35
N LYS A 893 -11.48 18.26 -49.06
CA LYS A 893 -12.01 19.51 -48.51
C LYS A 893 -11.01 20.66 -48.76
N ARG A 894 -9.73 20.47 -48.44
CA ARG A 894 -8.65 21.41 -48.83
C ARG A 894 -8.56 21.65 -50.34
N ARG A 895 -8.78 20.65 -51.20
CA ARG A 895 -8.80 20.83 -52.67
C ARG A 895 -10.06 21.55 -53.17
N ALA A 896 -11.18 21.45 -52.47
CA ALA A 896 -12.38 22.23 -52.76
C ALA A 896 -12.21 23.69 -52.30
N GLU A 897 -11.71 23.89 -51.07
CA GLU A 897 -11.36 25.20 -50.50
C GLU A 897 -10.31 25.92 -51.38
N LEU A 898 -9.25 25.23 -51.82
CA LEU A 898 -8.23 25.77 -52.76
C LEU A 898 -8.74 25.96 -54.19
N LYS A 899 -9.84 25.31 -54.60
CA LYS A 899 -10.52 25.62 -55.87
C LYS A 899 -11.37 26.89 -55.72
N GLN A 900 -12.13 26.97 -54.64
CA GLN A 900 -13.02 28.09 -54.34
C GLN A 900 -12.21 29.39 -54.16
N GLN A 901 -11.10 29.35 -53.44
CA GLN A 901 -10.14 30.46 -53.35
C GLN A 901 -9.56 30.84 -54.73
N ARG A 902 -9.22 29.86 -55.57
CA ARG A 902 -8.69 30.11 -56.94
C ARG A 902 -9.76 30.64 -57.91
N GLU A 903 -11.03 30.37 -57.64
CA GLU A 903 -12.19 30.92 -58.37
C GLU A 903 -12.56 32.33 -57.87
N GLU A 904 -12.26 32.68 -56.60
CA GLU A 904 -12.41 34.03 -56.05
C GLU A 904 -11.24 34.97 -56.41
N GLU A 905 -9.99 34.48 -56.42
CA GLU A 905 -8.80 35.26 -56.84
C GLU A 905 -8.75 35.49 -58.37
N GLY A 906 -9.48 34.69 -59.16
CA GLY A 906 -9.33 34.61 -60.62
C GLY A 906 -10.05 35.67 -61.46
N LYS A 907 -10.55 36.78 -60.90
CA LYS A 907 -11.53 37.65 -61.57
C LYS A 907 -11.10 39.09 -61.92
N TRP A 908 -9.86 39.26 -62.39
CA TRP A 908 -9.42 40.48 -63.10
C TRP A 908 -8.44 40.21 -64.26
N GLN A 909 -8.95 39.64 -65.36
CA GLN A 909 -8.60 40.00 -66.75
C GLN A 909 -9.37 39.11 -67.74
N GLU A 910 -10.29 39.71 -68.51
CA GLU A 910 -10.83 39.10 -69.72
C GLU A 910 -10.00 39.56 -70.93
N GLN A 911 -9.65 38.66 -71.85
CA GLN A 911 -9.76 38.93 -73.28
C GLN A 911 -9.69 37.66 -74.15
N GLU A 912 -10.62 37.63 -75.12
CA GLU A 912 -10.63 36.86 -76.38
C GLU A 912 -10.68 35.31 -76.36
N ALA A 913 -11.49 34.78 -77.27
CA ALA A 913 -11.64 33.37 -77.63
C ALA A 913 -11.71 33.26 -79.16
N PRO A 914 -11.49 32.06 -79.76
CA PRO A 914 -12.64 31.46 -80.44
C PRO A 914 -12.66 29.90 -80.55
N GLN A 915 -13.86 29.32 -80.35
CA GLN A 915 -14.43 28.16 -81.09
C GLN A 915 -13.79 26.74 -80.94
N ARG A 916 -14.50 25.59 -81.07
CA ARG A 916 -15.96 25.31 -81.15
C ARG A 916 -16.31 23.82 -80.88
N ASP A 917 -17.47 23.62 -80.24
CA ASP A 917 -18.55 22.64 -80.52
C ASP A 917 -18.36 21.09 -80.41
N PRO A 918 -19.47 20.30 -80.23
CA PRO A 918 -19.46 19.02 -79.49
C PRO A 918 -20.22 17.88 -80.26
N PRO A 919 -21.03 16.97 -79.65
CA PRO A 919 -20.93 16.11 -78.45
C PRO A 919 -21.03 14.59 -78.80
N THR A 920 -21.31 13.73 -77.79
CA THR A 920 -22.24 12.55 -77.81
C THR A 920 -21.64 11.15 -77.52
N GLU A 921 -22.23 10.52 -76.49
CA GLU A 921 -22.39 9.08 -76.12
C GLU A 921 -21.44 7.92 -76.51
N SER A 922 -21.39 6.96 -75.57
CA SER A 922 -21.52 5.50 -75.76
C SER A 922 -20.31 4.61 -75.39
N CYS A 923 -20.64 3.39 -74.96
CA CYS A 923 -19.70 2.31 -74.61
C CYS A 923 -19.44 1.42 -75.83
N ALA A 924 -18.18 1.01 -76.08
CA ALA A 924 -17.90 -0.15 -76.92
C ALA A 924 -16.59 -0.88 -76.57
N VAL A 925 -16.70 -2.20 -76.64
CA VAL A 925 -15.68 -3.26 -76.54
C VAL A 925 -14.73 -3.25 -77.76
N ALA A 926 -13.42 -3.51 -77.58
CA ALA A 926 -12.60 -4.23 -78.59
C ALA A 926 -11.24 -4.77 -78.06
N ALA A 927 -11.21 -6.09 -77.92
CA ALA A 927 -10.14 -7.07 -77.67
C ALA A 927 -8.84 -7.07 -78.54
N ILE A 928 -7.97 -8.10 -78.28
CA ILE A 928 -6.87 -8.67 -79.11
C ILE A 928 -5.51 -7.90 -78.99
N SER A 929 -4.31 -8.51 -78.82
CA SER A 929 -3.81 -9.90 -79.04
C SER A 929 -2.97 -10.50 -77.88
N THR A 930 -2.75 -11.82 -77.94
CA THR A 930 -1.78 -12.67 -77.18
C THR A 930 -0.44 -12.85 -77.97
N PRO A 931 0.54 -13.72 -77.59
CA PRO A 931 0.78 -14.56 -76.39
C PRO A 931 2.17 -14.22 -75.74
N GLU A 932 3.00 -15.05 -75.06
CA GLU A 932 3.08 -16.45 -74.56
C GLU A 932 4.18 -16.50 -73.45
N GLY A 933 4.35 -17.48 -72.54
CA GLY A 933 3.48 -18.55 -72.05
C GLY A 933 4.19 -19.85 -71.58
N SER A 934 3.94 -20.26 -70.32
CA SER A 934 3.86 -21.68 -69.86
C SER A 934 5.14 -22.56 -69.71
N PRO A 935 5.07 -23.74 -69.05
CA PRO A 935 4.35 -24.20 -67.83
C PRO A 935 5.32 -25.01 -66.88
N PRO A 936 4.95 -26.01 -66.02
CA PRO A 936 3.69 -26.42 -65.35
C PRO A 936 3.80 -26.46 -63.78
N GLY A 937 2.82 -26.86 -62.95
CA GLY A 937 1.40 -27.20 -63.15
C GLY A 937 0.69 -27.79 -61.88
N SER A 938 -0.65 -27.84 -61.93
CA SER A 938 -1.68 -28.67 -61.26
C SER A 938 -1.33 -29.84 -60.28
N GLN A 939 -2.17 -30.32 -59.33
CA GLN A 939 -3.55 -30.02 -58.86
C GLN A 939 -3.96 -30.92 -57.63
N HIS A 940 -4.91 -30.47 -56.79
CA HIS A 940 -5.79 -31.27 -55.87
C HIS A 940 -5.09 -32.19 -54.80
N ILE A 941 -5.70 -32.71 -53.72
CA ILE A 941 -6.91 -33.59 -53.56
C ILE A 941 -7.50 -33.52 -52.11
N HIS A 942 -8.69 -34.11 -51.95
CA HIS A 942 -9.54 -34.35 -50.75
C HIS A 942 -8.92 -34.59 -49.36
N VAL A 943 -9.77 -34.30 -48.35
CA VAL A 943 -9.76 -34.89 -47.00
C VAL A 943 -10.72 -36.09 -46.94
N THR A 944 -10.35 -37.13 -46.19
CA THR A 944 -11.23 -38.17 -45.62
C THR A 944 -10.72 -38.59 -44.23
N GLU A 945 -11.62 -38.94 -43.32
CA GLU A 945 -11.29 -39.42 -41.97
C GLU A 945 -10.58 -40.79 -41.98
N GLN A 946 -9.74 -41.07 -40.97
CA GLN A 946 -10.08 -42.10 -39.96
C GLN A 946 -9.13 -42.09 -38.75
N VAL A 947 -9.57 -42.75 -37.67
CA VAL A 947 -8.94 -42.82 -36.34
C VAL A 947 -7.92 -43.97 -36.27
N THR A 948 -6.78 -43.78 -35.60
CA THR A 948 -6.14 -44.82 -34.76
C THR A 948 -5.06 -44.25 -33.82
N GLU A 949 -4.65 -45.06 -32.84
CA GLU A 949 -3.71 -44.73 -31.76
C GLU A 949 -2.23 -45.02 -32.11
N GLN A 950 -1.36 -44.78 -31.10
CA GLN A 950 -0.05 -45.41 -30.83
C GLN A 950 1.23 -44.68 -31.25
N VAL A 951 1.89 -44.12 -30.23
CA VAL A 951 3.29 -44.40 -29.82
C VAL A 951 4.31 -44.75 -30.91
N SER A 952 5.32 -43.91 -31.07
CA SER A 952 6.73 -44.36 -31.11
C SER A 952 7.74 -43.23 -30.88
N SER A 953 8.83 -43.58 -30.21
CA SER A 953 9.97 -42.72 -29.87
C SER A 953 10.94 -42.53 -31.04
N ALA A 954 11.54 -41.34 -31.16
CA ALA A 954 12.79 -41.14 -31.90
C ALA A 954 13.68 -40.11 -31.17
N SER A 955 14.56 -40.58 -30.28
CA SER A 955 15.54 -39.74 -29.59
C SER A 955 16.88 -39.72 -30.32
N SER A 956 17.45 -38.53 -30.52
CA SER A 956 18.87 -38.37 -30.82
C SER A 956 19.39 -37.07 -30.19
N THR A 957 20.66 -37.05 -29.80
CA THR A 957 21.20 -36.13 -28.79
C THR A 957 22.17 -35.11 -29.36
N THR A 958 22.06 -33.85 -28.91
CA THR A 958 23.15 -32.87 -28.82
C THR A 958 23.10 -32.16 -27.46
N SER A 959 24.06 -31.26 -27.20
CA SER A 959 24.59 -30.98 -25.85
C SER A 959 24.38 -29.56 -25.33
N SER A 960 24.75 -29.40 -24.04
CA SER A 960 25.10 -28.14 -23.33
C SER A 960 23.95 -27.17 -23.00
N SER A 961 24.25 -26.31 -22.00
CA SER A 961 23.41 -25.30 -21.33
C SER A 961 22.04 -25.79 -20.82
N ALA A 962 21.87 -25.74 -19.49
CA ALA A 962 20.54 -25.62 -18.91
C ALA A 962 20.21 -24.13 -18.92
N ASP A 963 19.44 -23.71 -19.93
CA ASP A 963 19.11 -22.30 -20.13
C ASP A 963 18.25 -21.76 -18.97
N GLU A 964 18.37 -20.46 -18.74
CA GLU A 964 17.48 -19.73 -17.84
C GLU A 964 16.05 -19.80 -18.38
N GLU A 965 15.05 -19.93 -17.50
CA GLU A 965 13.63 -19.83 -17.88
C GLU A 965 13.29 -18.35 -18.15
N SER A 966 13.87 -17.85 -19.24
CA SER A 966 13.70 -16.51 -19.77
C SER A 966 12.29 -16.32 -20.30
N ASP A 967 11.76 -15.12 -20.08
CA ASP A 967 10.39 -14.77 -20.45
C ASP A 967 10.20 -14.94 -21.97
N PRO A 968 9.15 -15.65 -22.44
CA PRO A 968 9.03 -16.01 -23.86
C PRO A 968 8.97 -14.74 -24.73
N PRO A 969 9.68 -14.70 -25.88
CA PRO A 969 9.80 -13.49 -26.70
C PRO A 969 8.47 -12.83 -27.04
N LEU A 970 8.45 -11.50 -27.13
CA LEU A 970 7.25 -10.70 -27.43
C LEU A 970 6.49 -11.18 -28.68
N SER A 971 7.22 -11.63 -29.72
CA SER A 971 6.64 -12.23 -30.92
C SER A 971 5.86 -13.53 -30.66
N LEU A 972 6.32 -14.36 -29.72
CA LEU A 972 5.67 -15.61 -29.33
C LEU A 972 4.43 -15.35 -28.45
N ARG A 973 4.52 -14.35 -27.56
CA ARG A 973 3.37 -13.85 -26.77
C ARG A 973 2.26 -13.31 -27.70
N SER A 974 2.63 -12.50 -28.69
CA SER A 974 1.70 -11.92 -29.68
C SER A 974 0.96 -13.01 -30.47
N GLN A 975 1.70 -14.01 -30.98
CA GLN A 975 1.11 -15.15 -31.69
C GLN A 975 0.17 -15.99 -30.81
N ALA A 976 0.47 -16.13 -29.52
CA ALA A 976 -0.40 -16.84 -28.58
C ALA A 976 -1.74 -16.11 -28.36
N ILE A 977 -1.72 -14.79 -28.15
CA ILE A 977 -2.93 -13.97 -27.98
C ILE A 977 -3.77 -13.98 -29.27
N GLN A 978 -3.14 -13.81 -30.44
CA GLN A 978 -3.83 -13.86 -31.74
C GLN A 978 -4.57 -15.20 -31.94
N ARG A 979 -3.91 -16.33 -31.67
CA ARG A 979 -4.54 -17.66 -31.76
C ARG A 979 -5.72 -17.80 -30.79
N GLN A 980 -5.62 -17.26 -29.57
CA GLN A 980 -6.73 -17.28 -28.61
C GLN A 980 -7.91 -16.40 -29.05
N LEU A 981 -7.67 -15.26 -29.70
CA LEU A 981 -8.72 -14.42 -30.29
C LEU A 981 -9.47 -15.13 -31.42
N GLU A 982 -8.77 -15.94 -32.22
CA GLU A 982 -9.38 -16.76 -33.29
C GLU A 982 -10.22 -17.91 -32.70
N GLU A 983 -9.70 -18.61 -31.69
CA GLU A 983 -10.38 -19.67 -30.94
C GLU A 983 -11.66 -19.15 -30.25
N VAL A 984 -11.64 -17.94 -29.70
CA VAL A 984 -12.80 -17.29 -29.08
C VAL A 984 -13.83 -16.85 -30.13
N GLU A 985 -13.40 -16.29 -31.27
CA GLU A 985 -14.31 -15.94 -32.36
C GLU A 985 -15.03 -17.18 -32.94
N GLU A 986 -14.37 -18.34 -32.98
CA GLU A 986 -15.00 -19.61 -33.35
C GLU A 986 -16.02 -20.10 -32.33
N ARG A 987 -15.69 -20.09 -31.03
CA ARG A 987 -16.67 -20.45 -29.99
C ARG A 987 -17.89 -19.53 -30.00
N GLN A 988 -17.69 -18.21 -30.16
CA GLN A 988 -18.80 -17.27 -30.27
C GLN A 988 -19.69 -17.58 -31.48
N ARG A 989 -19.13 -17.90 -32.66
CA ARG A 989 -19.89 -18.34 -33.84
C ARG A 989 -20.70 -19.63 -33.55
N ALA A 990 -20.13 -20.60 -32.85
CA ALA A 990 -20.85 -21.82 -32.47
C ALA A 990 -22.04 -21.53 -31.54
N SER A 991 -21.84 -20.71 -30.49
CA SER A 991 -22.92 -20.29 -29.57
C SER A 991 -23.99 -19.44 -30.26
N GLU A 992 -23.62 -18.63 -31.27
CA GLU A 992 -24.58 -17.87 -32.08
C GLU A 992 -25.49 -18.81 -32.89
N ILE A 993 -24.92 -19.79 -33.59
CA ILE A 993 -25.67 -20.76 -34.40
C ILE A 993 -26.62 -21.59 -33.52
N GLN A 994 -26.14 -22.12 -32.39
CA GLN A 994 -26.97 -22.86 -31.43
C GLN A 994 -28.09 -21.97 -30.83
N GLY A 995 -27.79 -20.69 -30.55
CA GLY A 995 -28.76 -19.75 -30.01
C GLY A 995 -29.88 -19.41 -30.99
N VAL A 996 -29.55 -19.28 -32.28
CA VAL A 996 -30.54 -19.14 -33.36
C VAL A 996 -31.42 -20.40 -33.50
N GLN A 997 -30.86 -21.59 -33.32
CA GLN A 997 -31.61 -22.85 -33.38
C GLN A 997 -32.58 -22.99 -32.20
N LEU A 998 -32.09 -22.78 -30.96
CA LEU A 998 -32.92 -22.79 -29.75
C LEU A 998 -34.02 -21.72 -29.79
N GLU A 999 -33.72 -20.50 -30.23
CA GLU A 999 -34.73 -19.44 -30.33
C GLU A 999 -35.81 -19.76 -31.38
N LYS A 1000 -35.45 -20.43 -32.49
CA LYS A 1000 -36.44 -20.93 -33.47
C LYS A 1000 -37.30 -22.06 -32.91
N ALA A 1001 -36.71 -23.00 -32.16
CA ALA A 1001 -37.47 -24.07 -31.49
C ALA A 1001 -38.47 -23.47 -30.48
N LEU A 1002 -38.03 -22.54 -29.63
CA LEU A 1002 -38.86 -21.79 -28.68
C LEU A 1002 -39.93 -20.89 -29.33
N ARG A 1003 -39.83 -20.63 -30.65
CA ARG A 1003 -40.83 -19.91 -31.44
C ARG A 1003 -41.76 -20.82 -32.25
N GLY A 1004 -41.54 -22.14 -32.25
CA GLY A 1004 -42.26 -23.09 -33.11
C GLY A 1004 -41.88 -23.00 -34.59
N GLU A 1005 -40.74 -22.39 -34.92
CA GLU A 1005 -40.24 -22.22 -36.29
C GLU A 1005 -39.34 -23.40 -36.76
N ALA A 1006 -39.13 -24.40 -35.91
CA ALA A 1006 -38.34 -25.60 -36.20
C ALA A 1006 -39.21 -26.71 -36.85
N ALA A 1007 -38.69 -27.35 -37.90
CA ALA A 1007 -39.46 -28.25 -38.77
C ALA A 1007 -39.79 -29.65 -38.18
N ASP A 1008 -39.31 -29.96 -36.98
CA ASP A 1008 -39.29 -31.33 -36.43
C ASP A 1008 -39.74 -31.37 -34.95
N SER A 1009 -40.75 -30.56 -34.61
CA SER A 1009 -41.15 -30.23 -33.24
C SER A 1009 -41.97 -31.33 -32.52
N GLY A 1010 -41.37 -32.52 -32.37
CA GLY A 1010 -41.90 -33.62 -31.55
C GLY A 1010 -41.65 -33.43 -30.05
N SER A 1011 -42.56 -32.73 -29.37
CA SER A 1011 -42.67 -32.65 -27.89
C SER A 1011 -41.34 -32.45 -27.11
N GLN A 1012 -40.54 -31.46 -27.48
CA GLN A 1012 -39.45 -30.99 -26.63
C GLN A 1012 -40.00 -30.10 -25.49
N ASP A 1013 -39.40 -30.19 -24.30
CA ASP A 1013 -39.81 -29.39 -23.14
C ASP A 1013 -39.33 -27.94 -23.27
N GLU A 1014 -40.28 -26.99 -23.34
CA GLU A 1014 -40.00 -25.55 -23.38
C GLU A 1014 -39.15 -25.10 -22.17
N ALA A 1015 -39.31 -25.72 -21.00
CA ALA A 1015 -38.51 -25.39 -19.81
C ALA A 1015 -37.04 -25.80 -19.97
N GLN A 1016 -36.79 -26.96 -20.59
CA GLN A 1016 -35.43 -27.42 -20.90
C GLN A 1016 -34.79 -26.56 -22.00
N LEU A 1017 -35.51 -26.26 -23.08
CA LEU A 1017 -35.04 -25.39 -24.17
C LEU A 1017 -34.70 -23.98 -23.66
N LEU A 1018 -35.50 -23.43 -22.73
CA LEU A 1018 -35.19 -22.17 -22.04
C LEU A 1018 -33.94 -22.28 -21.16
N GLN A 1019 -33.77 -23.38 -20.42
CA GLN A 1019 -32.59 -23.59 -19.56
C GLN A 1019 -31.30 -23.72 -20.39
N GLU A 1020 -31.35 -24.40 -21.53
CA GLU A 1020 -30.24 -24.49 -22.48
C GLU A 1020 -29.93 -23.12 -23.11
N TRP A 1021 -30.96 -22.36 -23.50
CA TRP A 1021 -30.80 -20.99 -24.01
C TRP A 1021 -30.18 -20.05 -22.97
N PHE A 1022 -30.60 -20.11 -21.69
CA PHE A 1022 -29.99 -19.31 -20.63
C PHE A 1022 -28.53 -19.69 -20.35
N LYS A 1023 -28.18 -20.98 -20.38
CA LYS A 1023 -26.78 -21.43 -20.27
C LYS A 1023 -25.94 -20.86 -21.43
N LEU A 1024 -26.48 -20.87 -22.64
CA LEU A 1024 -25.81 -20.38 -23.84
C LEU A 1024 -25.62 -18.84 -23.82
N VAL A 1025 -26.58 -18.09 -23.28
CA VAL A 1025 -26.44 -16.63 -23.02
C VAL A 1025 -25.28 -16.36 -22.05
N LEU A 1026 -25.19 -17.10 -20.94
CA LEU A 1026 -24.09 -16.97 -19.98
C LEU A 1026 -22.74 -17.31 -20.62
N GLU A 1027 -22.68 -18.37 -21.44
CA GLU A 1027 -21.46 -18.78 -22.13
C GLU A 1027 -21.02 -17.76 -23.18
N LYS A 1028 -21.94 -17.23 -24.00
CA LYS A 1028 -21.63 -16.14 -24.94
C LYS A 1028 -21.17 -14.87 -24.21
N ASN A 1029 -21.81 -14.49 -23.10
CA ASN A 1029 -21.36 -13.35 -22.29
C ASN A 1029 -19.92 -13.55 -21.80
N LYS A 1030 -19.59 -14.74 -21.28
CA LYS A 1030 -18.22 -15.07 -20.85
C LYS A 1030 -17.20 -15.00 -22.02
N LEU A 1031 -17.58 -15.48 -23.21
CA LEU A 1031 -16.73 -15.43 -24.40
C LEU A 1031 -16.52 -14.02 -24.95
N MET A 1032 -17.53 -13.13 -24.90
CA MET A 1032 -17.41 -11.72 -25.29
C MET A 1032 -16.41 -10.98 -24.40
N ARG A 1033 -16.40 -11.28 -23.10
CA ARG A 1033 -15.48 -10.66 -22.12
C ARG A 1033 -14.05 -11.14 -22.30
N TYR A 1034 -13.87 -12.45 -22.48
CA TYR A 1034 -12.55 -13.02 -22.73
C TYR A 1034 -11.95 -12.53 -24.07
N GLU A 1035 -12.78 -12.25 -25.09
CA GLU A 1035 -12.31 -11.51 -26.29
C GLU A 1035 -11.82 -10.09 -25.93
N SER A 1036 -12.56 -9.36 -25.10
CA SER A 1036 -12.18 -8.01 -24.65
C SER A 1036 -10.87 -8.01 -23.84
N GLU A 1037 -10.68 -8.97 -22.94
CA GLU A 1037 -9.44 -9.14 -22.18
C GLU A 1037 -8.25 -9.44 -23.10
N LEU A 1038 -8.41 -10.34 -24.08
CA LEU A 1038 -7.37 -10.67 -25.05
C LEU A 1038 -7.02 -9.48 -25.97
N LEU A 1039 -8.00 -8.66 -26.35
CA LEU A 1039 -7.75 -7.42 -27.12
C LEU A 1039 -6.96 -6.38 -26.31
N ILE A 1040 -7.20 -6.27 -25.00
CA ILE A 1040 -6.43 -5.37 -24.13
C ILE A 1040 -5.02 -5.92 -23.88
N MET A 1041 -4.86 -7.24 -23.67
CA MET A 1041 -3.54 -7.88 -23.57
C MET A 1041 -2.71 -7.72 -24.87
N ALA A 1042 -3.35 -7.74 -26.04
CA ALA A 1042 -2.67 -7.41 -27.30
C ALA A 1042 -2.19 -5.95 -27.33
N GLN A 1043 -3.03 -5.00 -26.90
CA GLN A 1043 -2.67 -3.57 -26.87
C GLN A 1043 -1.59 -3.25 -25.81
N GLU A 1044 -1.58 -3.93 -24.67
CA GLU A 1044 -0.49 -3.82 -23.70
C GLU A 1044 0.83 -4.30 -24.33
N LEU A 1045 0.82 -5.44 -25.03
CA LEU A 1045 2.00 -6.00 -25.68
C LEU A 1045 2.57 -5.09 -26.78
N GLU A 1046 1.72 -4.36 -27.52
CA GLU A 1046 2.15 -3.32 -28.46
C GLU A 1046 2.89 -2.16 -27.76
N LEU A 1047 2.48 -1.81 -26.53
CA LEU A 1047 3.14 -0.79 -25.71
C LEU A 1047 4.41 -1.32 -25.02
N GLU A 1048 4.49 -2.61 -24.64
CA GLU A 1048 5.74 -3.23 -24.17
C GLU A 1048 6.84 -3.15 -25.24
N ASP A 1049 6.48 -3.52 -26.47
CA ASP A 1049 7.35 -3.50 -27.64
C ASP A 1049 7.77 -2.07 -28.02
N HIS A 1050 6.89 -1.08 -27.85
CA HIS A 1050 7.24 0.33 -28.05
C HIS A 1050 8.13 0.91 -26.94
N GLN A 1051 7.84 0.60 -25.67
CA GLN A 1051 8.70 0.97 -24.53
C GLN A 1051 10.12 0.39 -24.72
N SER A 1052 10.22 -0.88 -25.07
CA SER A 1052 11.51 -1.57 -25.31
C SER A 1052 12.34 -0.86 -26.39
N ARG A 1053 11.71 -0.44 -27.51
CA ARG A 1053 12.36 0.37 -28.55
C ARG A 1053 12.84 1.73 -28.04
N LEU A 1054 12.05 2.43 -27.23
CA LEU A 1054 12.42 3.74 -26.68
C LEU A 1054 13.58 3.62 -25.69
N GLU A 1055 13.55 2.62 -24.80
CA GLU A 1055 14.67 2.35 -23.90
C GLU A 1055 15.95 1.95 -24.66
N GLN A 1056 15.85 1.20 -25.77
CA GLN A 1056 17.01 0.88 -26.60
C GLN A 1056 17.60 2.15 -27.22
N LYS A 1057 16.78 3.01 -27.84
CA LYS A 1057 17.25 4.30 -28.38
C LYS A 1057 17.90 5.18 -27.31
N LEU A 1058 17.31 5.26 -26.12
CA LEU A 1058 17.89 6.02 -25.00
C LEU A 1058 19.24 5.43 -24.57
N ARG A 1059 19.36 4.11 -24.48
CA ARG A 1059 20.63 3.42 -24.21
C ARG A 1059 21.67 3.67 -25.31
N GLU A 1060 21.27 3.76 -26.58
CA GLU A 1060 22.16 4.07 -27.71
C GLU A 1060 22.63 5.54 -27.69
N ASN A 1061 21.76 6.50 -27.38
CA ASN A 1061 22.16 7.90 -27.21
C ASN A 1061 23.04 8.13 -25.97
N MET A 1062 22.74 7.47 -24.84
CA MET A 1062 23.57 7.53 -23.63
C MET A 1062 24.95 6.85 -23.76
N LEU A 1063 25.23 6.17 -24.89
CA LEU A 1063 26.57 5.66 -25.22
C LEU A 1063 27.42 6.66 -26.03
N LYS A 1064 26.86 7.81 -26.45
CA LYS A 1064 27.63 8.95 -26.98
C LYS A 1064 28.44 9.57 -25.83
N ASP A 1065 29.72 9.84 -26.06
CA ASP A 1065 30.57 10.46 -25.04
C ASP A 1065 30.12 11.91 -24.76
N GLU A 1066 30.11 12.31 -23.49
CA GLU A 1066 29.60 13.61 -23.03
C GLU A 1066 30.40 14.80 -23.61
N SER A 1067 31.58 14.56 -24.17
CA SER A 1067 32.38 15.56 -24.90
C SER A 1067 31.90 15.82 -26.34
N GLN A 1068 30.95 15.02 -26.85
CA GLN A 1068 30.50 15.03 -28.25
C GLN A 1068 28.99 15.31 -28.42
N LYS A 1069 28.20 15.26 -27.35
CA LYS A 1069 26.77 15.57 -27.38
C LYS A 1069 26.53 17.06 -27.67
N ASP A 1070 25.63 17.37 -28.60
CA ASP A 1070 25.17 18.74 -28.84
C ASP A 1070 23.82 19.03 -28.14
N GLU A 1071 23.30 20.26 -28.32
CA GLU A 1071 22.01 20.67 -27.73
C GLU A 1071 20.82 19.92 -28.36
N ASN A 1072 20.96 19.35 -29.56
CA ASN A 1072 19.95 18.51 -30.19
C ASN A 1072 19.98 17.08 -29.62
N ASP A 1073 21.16 16.50 -29.37
CA ASP A 1073 21.29 15.20 -28.70
C ASP A 1073 20.61 15.19 -27.32
N LEU A 1074 20.81 16.25 -26.53
CA LEU A 1074 20.20 16.40 -25.21
C LEU A 1074 18.68 16.61 -25.29
N ASN A 1075 18.19 17.31 -26.32
CA ASN A 1075 16.75 17.42 -26.58
C ASN A 1075 16.15 16.09 -27.08
N GLU A 1076 16.87 15.30 -27.89
CA GLU A 1076 16.42 13.96 -28.33
C GLU A 1076 16.37 12.97 -27.15
N GLU A 1077 17.37 12.98 -26.25
CA GLU A 1077 17.32 12.22 -24.99
C GLU A 1077 16.09 12.62 -24.13
N HIS A 1078 15.78 13.92 -24.06
CA HIS A 1078 14.61 14.43 -23.33
C HIS A 1078 13.28 14.08 -24.02
N GLU A 1079 13.19 14.13 -25.35
CA GLU A 1079 12.00 13.73 -26.12
C GLU A 1079 11.74 12.23 -26.01
N ILE A 1080 12.77 11.37 -26.14
CA ILE A 1080 12.66 9.92 -25.94
C ILE A 1080 12.19 9.61 -24.51
N PHE A 1081 12.74 10.27 -23.50
CA PHE A 1081 12.28 10.10 -22.11
C PHE A 1081 10.83 10.56 -21.91
N THR A 1082 10.44 11.66 -22.55
CA THR A 1082 9.07 12.19 -22.50
C THR A 1082 8.07 11.27 -23.21
N GLU A 1083 8.43 10.67 -24.34
CA GLU A 1083 7.61 9.67 -25.03
C GLU A 1083 7.50 8.38 -24.19
N MET A 1084 8.60 7.90 -23.62
CA MET A 1084 8.62 6.70 -22.77
C MET A 1084 7.70 6.85 -21.55
N MET A 1085 7.68 8.02 -20.91
CA MET A 1085 6.75 8.31 -19.82
C MET A 1085 5.27 8.34 -20.25
N GLN A 1086 4.97 8.74 -21.50
CA GLN A 1086 3.62 8.65 -22.05
C GLN A 1086 3.22 7.21 -22.40
N VAL A 1087 4.16 6.36 -22.81
CA VAL A 1087 3.91 4.94 -23.08
C VAL A 1087 3.60 4.18 -21.80
N ILE A 1088 4.35 4.43 -20.72
CA ILE A 1088 4.08 3.85 -19.39
C ILE A 1088 2.69 4.28 -18.92
N GLU A 1089 2.37 5.58 -18.95
CA GLU A 1089 1.04 6.09 -18.60
C GLU A 1089 -0.12 5.51 -19.46
N GLN A 1090 0.16 5.11 -20.71
CA GLN A 1090 -0.82 4.42 -21.55
C GLN A 1090 -1.01 2.95 -21.17
N ARG A 1091 0.04 2.27 -20.68
CA ARG A 1091 -0.05 0.91 -20.13
C ARG A 1091 -0.85 0.89 -18.84
N ASP A 1092 -0.52 1.77 -17.90
CA ASP A 1092 -1.17 1.86 -16.58
C ASP A 1092 -2.70 1.94 -16.74
N LYS A 1093 -3.16 2.84 -17.63
CA LYS A 1093 -4.59 3.04 -17.95
C LYS A 1093 -5.27 1.86 -18.63
N LEU A 1094 -4.55 1.01 -19.37
CA LEU A 1094 -5.12 -0.21 -19.93
C LEU A 1094 -5.35 -1.27 -18.86
N VAL A 1095 -4.43 -1.39 -17.89
CA VAL A 1095 -4.58 -2.28 -16.73
C VAL A 1095 -5.76 -1.83 -15.87
N GLU A 1096 -5.83 -0.52 -15.54
CA GLU A 1096 -6.95 0.07 -14.79
C GLU A 1096 -8.31 -0.18 -15.48
N SER A 1097 -8.40 0.10 -16.78
CA SER A 1097 -9.61 -0.11 -17.59
C SER A 1097 -10.06 -1.59 -17.60
N LEU A 1098 -9.12 -2.52 -17.67
CA LEU A 1098 -9.38 -3.96 -17.65
C LEU A 1098 -9.85 -4.46 -16.28
N GLU A 1099 -9.32 -3.93 -15.17
CA GLU A 1099 -9.81 -4.25 -13.83
C GLU A 1099 -11.23 -3.69 -13.57
N GLU A 1100 -11.51 -2.46 -13.99
CA GLU A 1100 -12.85 -1.87 -13.88
C GLU A 1100 -13.88 -2.65 -14.72
N GLN A 1101 -13.52 -3.03 -15.95
CA GLN A 1101 -14.35 -3.86 -16.82
C GLN A 1101 -14.69 -5.21 -16.17
N ARG A 1102 -13.67 -5.98 -15.74
CA ARG A 1102 -13.85 -7.27 -15.05
C ARG A 1102 -14.76 -7.18 -13.83
N MET A 1103 -14.65 -6.10 -13.05
CA MET A 1103 -15.43 -5.92 -11.82
C MET A 1103 -16.88 -5.50 -12.09
N LYS A 1104 -17.14 -4.69 -13.13
CA LYS A 1104 -18.49 -4.39 -13.61
C LYS A 1104 -19.20 -5.65 -14.10
N GLU A 1105 -18.52 -6.42 -14.95
CA GLU A 1105 -19.03 -7.67 -15.54
C GLU A 1105 -19.39 -8.72 -14.48
N LYS A 1106 -18.57 -8.82 -13.42
CA LYS A 1106 -18.81 -9.70 -12.26
C LYS A 1106 -20.04 -9.27 -11.44
N ALA A 1107 -20.44 -8.00 -11.47
CA ALA A 1107 -21.68 -7.53 -10.87
C ALA A 1107 -22.90 -7.81 -11.76
N GLU A 1108 -22.75 -7.64 -13.08
CA GLU A 1108 -23.78 -7.99 -14.07
C GLU A 1108 -24.14 -9.49 -14.04
N ASP A 1109 -23.15 -10.38 -13.91
CA ASP A 1109 -23.37 -11.82 -13.75
C ASP A 1109 -24.14 -12.16 -12.47
N GLN A 1110 -23.73 -11.60 -11.32
CA GLN A 1110 -24.44 -11.83 -10.06
C GLN A 1110 -25.89 -11.32 -10.12
N HIS A 1111 -26.11 -10.20 -10.81
CA HIS A 1111 -27.46 -9.69 -11.06
C HIS A 1111 -28.27 -10.64 -11.95
N PHE A 1112 -27.71 -11.12 -13.05
CA PHE A 1112 -28.37 -12.03 -14.00
C PHE A 1112 -28.63 -13.43 -13.41
N GLU A 1113 -27.65 -14.04 -12.70
CA GLU A 1113 -27.85 -15.28 -11.93
C GLU A 1113 -29.00 -15.10 -10.92
N SER A 1114 -29.01 -13.99 -10.16
CA SER A 1114 -30.07 -13.74 -9.17
C SER A 1114 -31.46 -13.53 -9.80
N PHE A 1115 -31.52 -12.91 -10.98
CA PHE A 1115 -32.76 -12.72 -11.74
C PHE A 1115 -33.32 -14.06 -12.24
N ILE A 1116 -32.48 -14.95 -12.78
CA ILE A 1116 -32.89 -16.31 -13.19
C ILE A 1116 -33.34 -17.12 -11.96
N PHE A 1117 -32.57 -17.10 -10.87
CA PHE A 1117 -32.91 -17.81 -9.63
C PHE A 1117 -34.25 -17.35 -9.04
N SER A 1118 -34.58 -16.05 -9.16
CA SER A 1118 -35.88 -15.50 -8.73
C SER A 1118 -37.09 -16.00 -9.53
N ARG A 1119 -36.86 -16.64 -10.69
CA ARG A 1119 -37.90 -17.16 -11.60
C ARG A 1119 -38.05 -18.68 -11.59
N GLY A 1120 -37.23 -19.40 -10.81
CA GLY A 1120 -37.39 -20.83 -10.54
C GLY A 1120 -36.61 -21.79 -11.43
N CYS A 1121 -35.90 -21.31 -12.46
CA CYS A 1121 -34.99 -22.15 -13.25
C CYS A 1121 -33.69 -22.40 -12.47
N GLN A 1122 -33.46 -23.64 -12.01
CA GLN A 1122 -32.21 -24.02 -11.36
C GLN A 1122 -31.18 -24.47 -12.39
N LEU A 1123 -30.21 -23.60 -12.70
CA LEU A 1123 -28.97 -24.00 -13.38
C LEU A 1123 -28.12 -24.84 -12.42
N SER A 1124 -28.00 -26.14 -12.72
CA SER A 1124 -27.08 -27.04 -12.03
C SER A 1124 -25.63 -26.65 -12.37
N ARG A 1125 -24.79 -26.50 -11.34
CA ARG A 1125 -23.35 -26.26 -11.52
C ARG A 1125 -22.64 -27.58 -11.80
N THR A 1126 -21.99 -27.64 -12.96
CA THR A 1126 -20.95 -28.59 -13.35
C THR A 1126 -19.64 -27.85 -13.44
#